data_AF-A0A956EX95-F1
#
_entry.id   AF-A0A956EX95-F1
#
_cell.length_a   1.000
_cell.length_b   1.000
_cell.length_c   1.000
_cell.angle_alpha   90.00
_cell.angle_beta   90.00
_cell.angle_gamma   90.00
#
_symmetry.space_group_name_H-M   'P 1'
#
loop_
_entity.id
_entity.type
_entity.pdbx_description
1 polymer ?
#
loop_
_entity_poly.entity_id
_entity_poly.type
_entity_poly.pdbx_seq_one_letter_code
_entity_poly.pdbx_strand_id
1 'polypeptide(L)'
;MRFFSTRRRAVWIGLGATFLCLPLLASGLVQGEPQPGVAPRKATAEELAAHTRVFAQAGDWALSNPQLTAVIRKRDGWLTDLWRRPMILPSVPALGVDTQVDALWQLNQVASVGKKDYPFSAKSTRALTDGVEVTGELELNGRMLRAITVFRVDPKQPKLTIETRYSAKDGAAVGARLGDSFKWGNVQYYVAGLGKPRMKYKGAAKWIGRKGAQGDLLLRPLAGTNMSLDYGARIRGFQGTIKAHYFKELGAGKELVARRELSFEPLPVDPPSPTPTGRLEFNLVDEQGQAIAGKLTIDRVGSKQRVFDEDGGLDGADRFAWTGNGHLTIPLPVGRYKVLATAGLERDARSYDVNIKLGETTRFHTELPRVLKTPSWTSADFHLHQVPSVDADISLPARVVSIAAEGVEIAVATDHYVVTDLGPTREALLKQGVLTTDFQTVTGCEVSTLGNRFGHFNVFPLTLDKNVAYQGTTPGGLFASARKASPHGILQVNHPRWDPAISYFSAYDVSETDGAPGRAGYDGDFDTIEVYNGDDARDLKRVKPVLLDWLHQLGRGKRYVATGSSDSHKLGILDPGLPRTFVRCRDAKTDAEDAKAPFDQCLKALKQGKAQITSGPFIDAKVLGKGPGETARIKGKSFELELTVQAAPWIDVSQLEVLAGAEGKRIHFQTFKQTRGSVERFRGKLTLSLPKGSSFIVVVAQGSRGLPNVSREYTVPFGFTNPIWIKSGG
;
A
#
# COMPACT_ATOMS: atom_id res chain seq x y z
N MET A 1 -28.09 14.18 61.07
CA MET A 1 -29.04 15.23 61.53
C MET A 1 -29.27 16.16 60.33
N ARG A 2 -30.50 16.32 59.82
CA ARG A 2 -31.55 17.27 60.24
C ARG A 2 -31.08 18.75 60.23
N PHE A 3 -31.79 19.74 59.67
CA PHE A 3 -33.02 19.82 58.84
C PHE A 3 -33.07 21.24 58.19
N PHE A 4 -33.79 21.42 57.06
CA PHE A 4 -34.50 22.64 56.55
C PHE A 4 -34.10 24.06 57.06
N SER A 5 -34.01 25.10 56.21
CA SER A 5 -35.11 25.67 55.40
C SER A 5 -34.54 26.70 54.37
N THR A 6 -35.21 27.65 53.69
CA THR A 6 -36.58 28.24 53.75
C THR A 6 -37.03 28.73 52.34
N ARG A 7 -37.93 29.74 52.23
CA ARG A 7 -38.28 30.53 51.03
C ARG A 7 -38.62 31.97 51.44
N ARG A 8 -38.40 32.97 50.55
CA ARG A 8 -39.30 34.09 50.13
C ARG A 8 -38.48 35.29 49.60
N ARG A 9 -38.62 35.64 48.31
CA ARG A 9 -39.47 36.70 47.72
C ARG A 9 -39.04 38.15 48.01
N ALA A 10 -38.63 38.86 46.94
CA ALA A 10 -38.84 40.29 46.72
C ALA A 10 -39.29 40.49 45.24
N VAL A 11 -39.96 41.61 44.93
CA VAL A 11 -40.70 41.91 43.68
C VAL A 11 -40.31 43.32 43.18
N TRP A 12 -40.83 43.78 42.02
CA TRP A 12 -40.71 45.11 41.37
C TRP A 12 -39.45 45.23 40.45
N ILE A 13 -39.42 45.67 39.18
CA ILE A 13 -40.34 46.28 38.16
C ILE A 13 -39.90 45.77 36.75
N GLY A 14 -40.66 45.76 35.64
CA GLY A 14 -42.09 46.12 35.44
C GLY A 14 -42.51 46.71 34.07
N LEU A 15 -41.75 46.54 32.98
CA LEU A 15 -42.05 47.01 31.60
C LEU A 15 -41.87 45.84 30.60
N GLY A 16 -42.72 45.57 29.60
CA GLY A 16 -43.95 46.24 29.20
C GLY A 16 -44.17 46.21 27.68
N ALA A 17 -44.51 45.05 27.09
CA ALA A 17 -44.91 44.94 25.68
C ALA A 17 -45.87 43.76 25.47
N THR A 18 -47.09 44.05 25.02
CA THR A 18 -48.19 43.10 24.88
C THR A 18 -48.24 42.50 23.47
N PHE A 19 -48.41 41.18 23.36
CA PHE A 19 -48.97 40.57 22.14
C PHE A 19 -50.02 39.51 22.50
N LEU A 20 -51.12 39.50 21.76
CA LEU A 20 -52.32 38.72 22.06
C LEU A 20 -52.13 37.22 21.77
N CYS A 21 -52.69 36.37 22.63
CA CYS A 21 -53.03 34.98 22.30
C CYS A 21 -54.46 34.89 21.76
N LEU A 22 -54.65 34.20 20.63
CA LEU A 22 -55.89 33.57 20.15
C LEU A 22 -55.48 32.30 19.33
N PRO A 23 -56.37 31.32 19.09
CA PRO A 23 -56.10 29.96 19.53
C PRO A 23 -55.70 28.97 18.41
N LEU A 24 -55.26 27.78 18.83
CA LEU A 24 -54.99 26.65 17.93
C LEU A 24 -56.26 26.22 17.17
N LEU A 25 -56.12 26.07 15.86
CA LEU A 25 -56.90 25.15 15.04
C LEU A 25 -55.97 24.17 14.33
N ALA A 26 -56.42 22.93 14.20
CA ALA A 26 -55.62 21.81 13.73
C ALA A 26 -55.75 21.58 12.21
N SER A 27 -54.89 20.68 11.72
CA SER A 27 -54.89 20.05 10.39
C SER A 27 -54.40 20.90 9.21
N GLY A 28 -53.39 20.34 8.54
CA GLY A 28 -52.65 20.95 7.43
C GLY A 28 -51.40 20.12 7.14
N LEU A 29 -51.59 18.89 6.65
CA LEU A 29 -50.49 18.06 6.14
C LEU A 29 -49.94 18.72 4.87
N VAL A 30 -48.98 19.63 5.02
CA VAL A 30 -48.18 20.11 3.91
C VAL A 30 -47.31 18.94 3.46
N GLN A 31 -47.73 18.27 2.40
CA GLN A 31 -46.83 17.47 1.58
C GLN A 31 -45.75 18.43 1.05
N GLY A 32 -44.56 18.39 1.65
CA GLY A 32 -43.44 19.15 1.15
C GLY A 32 -43.13 18.69 -0.28
N GLU A 33 -43.06 19.64 -1.21
CA GLU A 33 -42.66 19.35 -2.58
C GLU A 33 -41.32 18.57 -2.59
N PRO A 34 -41.17 17.54 -3.45
CA PRO A 34 -39.93 16.81 -3.54
C PRO A 34 -38.82 17.78 -3.97
N GLN A 35 -37.90 18.09 -3.05
CA GLN A 35 -36.69 18.85 -3.35
C GLN A 35 -35.98 18.18 -4.53
N PRO A 36 -35.57 18.92 -5.57
CA PRO A 36 -34.89 18.34 -6.72
C PRO A 36 -33.60 17.66 -6.24
N GLY A 37 -33.50 16.35 -6.45
CA GLY A 37 -32.30 15.58 -6.12
C GLY A 37 -31.14 15.92 -7.04
N VAL A 38 -29.97 15.39 -6.70
CA VAL A 38 -28.72 15.71 -7.41
C VAL A 38 -28.71 15.09 -8.80
N ALA A 39 -28.69 15.92 -9.84
CA ALA A 39 -28.57 15.47 -11.23
C ALA A 39 -27.21 14.79 -11.48
N PRO A 40 -27.17 13.62 -12.17
CA PRO A 40 -25.92 12.97 -12.54
C PRO A 40 -25.13 13.76 -13.57
N ARG A 41 -23.82 13.87 -13.35
CA ARG A 41 -22.87 14.41 -14.33
C ARG A 41 -21.76 13.40 -14.64
N LYS A 42 -20.78 13.81 -15.45
CA LYS A 42 -19.56 13.03 -15.63
C LYS A 42 -18.49 13.44 -14.62
N ALA A 43 -17.78 12.46 -14.07
CA ALA A 43 -16.52 12.69 -13.37
C ALA A 43 -15.48 13.19 -14.38
N THR A 44 -14.71 14.23 -14.02
CA THR A 44 -13.63 14.76 -14.88
C THR A 44 -12.29 14.14 -14.50
N ALA A 45 -11.32 14.16 -15.43
CA ALA A 45 -9.97 13.69 -15.12
C ALA A 45 -9.31 14.53 -14.02
N GLU A 46 -9.52 15.85 -14.02
CA GLU A 46 -9.01 16.77 -12.99
C GLU A 46 -9.61 16.48 -11.60
N GLU A 47 -10.93 16.24 -11.52
CA GLU A 47 -11.56 15.88 -10.24
C GLU A 47 -10.99 14.57 -9.68
N LEU A 48 -10.85 13.54 -10.53
CA LEU A 48 -10.31 12.25 -10.09
C LEU A 48 -8.81 12.32 -9.77
N ALA A 49 -8.01 13.09 -10.54
CA ALA A 49 -6.58 13.26 -10.30
C ALA A 49 -6.27 14.12 -9.07
N ALA A 50 -7.16 15.05 -8.71
CA ALA A 50 -7.08 15.80 -7.46
C ALA A 50 -7.47 14.95 -6.22
N HIS A 51 -7.77 13.66 -6.39
CA HIS A 51 -8.27 12.77 -5.34
C HIS A 51 -7.39 11.52 -5.20
N THR A 52 -7.25 11.03 -3.96
CA THR A 52 -6.23 10.02 -3.62
C THR A 52 -6.66 8.57 -3.88
N ARG A 53 -7.72 8.32 -4.68
CA ARG A 53 -8.37 6.99 -4.84
C ARG A 53 -8.87 6.82 -6.27
N VAL A 54 -8.51 5.69 -6.89
CA VAL A 54 -8.66 5.47 -8.34
C VAL A 54 -9.32 4.12 -8.60
N PHE A 55 -10.65 4.10 -8.45
CA PHE A 55 -11.48 3.04 -9.02
C PHE A 55 -12.45 3.58 -10.08
N ALA A 56 -12.81 4.87 -10.04
CA ALA A 56 -13.46 5.58 -11.12
C ALA A 56 -12.50 6.00 -12.25
N GLN A 57 -13.05 6.21 -13.45
CA GLN A 57 -12.39 6.82 -14.61
C GLN A 57 -13.12 8.08 -15.09
N ALA A 58 -12.41 8.96 -15.79
CA ALA A 58 -13.02 10.14 -16.39
C ALA A 58 -14.17 9.72 -17.34
N GLY A 59 -15.33 10.35 -17.17
CA GLY A 59 -16.54 9.96 -17.89
C GLY A 59 -17.46 8.98 -17.14
N ASP A 60 -17.09 8.46 -15.97
CA ASP A 60 -18.03 7.75 -15.07
C ASP A 60 -19.13 8.68 -14.52
N TRP A 61 -20.16 8.10 -13.90
CA TRP A 61 -21.27 8.89 -13.35
C TRP A 61 -20.93 9.44 -11.97
N ALA A 62 -20.93 10.76 -11.82
CA ALA A 62 -20.76 11.42 -10.52
C ALA A 62 -22.08 12.04 -10.04
N LEU A 63 -22.39 11.83 -8.77
CA LEU A 63 -23.42 12.52 -8.00
C LEU A 63 -22.72 13.36 -6.93
N SER A 64 -22.87 14.68 -6.96
CA SER A 64 -22.19 15.60 -6.03
C SER A 64 -23.13 16.67 -5.47
N ASN A 65 -23.04 16.92 -4.17
CA ASN A 65 -23.53 18.14 -3.53
C ASN A 65 -22.32 18.90 -2.92
N PRO A 66 -22.50 20.04 -2.22
CA PRO A 66 -21.38 20.76 -1.62
C PRO A 66 -20.60 20.02 -0.51
N GLN A 67 -21.13 18.90 0.01
CA GLN A 67 -20.58 18.16 1.17
C GLN A 67 -20.18 16.70 0.87
N LEU A 68 -20.51 16.16 -0.31
CA LEU A 68 -20.34 14.76 -0.68
C LEU A 68 -20.11 14.60 -2.19
N THR A 69 -19.36 13.59 -2.59
CA THR A 69 -19.43 13.03 -3.95
C THR A 69 -19.46 11.52 -3.90
N ALA A 70 -20.28 10.93 -4.77
CA ALA A 70 -20.39 9.50 -5.03
C ALA A 70 -20.14 9.26 -6.52
N VAL A 71 -19.29 8.30 -6.87
CA VAL A 71 -19.01 7.92 -8.26
C VAL A 71 -19.41 6.47 -8.52
N ILE A 72 -20.21 6.28 -9.58
CA ILE A 72 -20.73 5.00 -10.04
C ILE A 72 -20.05 4.68 -11.37
N ARG A 73 -19.22 3.64 -11.38
CA ARG A 73 -18.48 3.21 -12.57
C ARG A 73 -19.43 2.68 -13.63
N LYS A 74 -19.35 3.21 -14.86
CA LYS A 74 -20.25 2.85 -15.98
C LYS A 74 -20.19 1.38 -16.37
N ARG A 75 -18.99 0.80 -16.34
CA ARG A 75 -18.68 -0.52 -16.93
C ARG A 75 -19.38 -1.67 -16.20
N ASP A 76 -19.41 -1.59 -14.87
CA ASP A 76 -19.89 -2.65 -13.98
C ASP A 76 -20.96 -2.18 -12.99
N GLY A 77 -21.23 -0.86 -12.93
CA GLY A 77 -22.29 -0.26 -12.13
C GLY A 77 -21.98 -0.15 -10.64
N TRP A 78 -20.72 -0.34 -10.25
CA TRP A 78 -20.31 -0.34 -8.85
C TRP A 78 -20.16 1.09 -8.35
N LEU A 79 -20.53 1.33 -7.08
CA LEU A 79 -20.17 2.55 -6.36
C LEU A 79 -18.70 2.41 -5.98
N THR A 80 -17.81 3.13 -6.67
CA THR A 80 -16.35 2.98 -6.51
C THR A 80 -15.74 3.97 -5.54
N ASP A 81 -16.35 5.13 -5.37
CA ASP A 81 -15.80 6.20 -4.57
C ASP A 81 -16.94 6.96 -3.89
N LEU A 82 -16.85 7.17 -2.57
CA LEU A 82 -17.81 7.97 -1.78
C LEU A 82 -17.09 8.79 -0.71
N TRP A 83 -16.97 10.12 -0.86
CA TRP A 83 -16.14 10.98 -0.01
C TRP A 83 -16.76 12.34 0.31
N ARG A 84 -16.33 12.99 1.40
CA ARG A 84 -16.79 14.34 1.77
C ARG A 84 -16.21 15.44 0.84
N ARG A 85 -16.94 16.54 0.72
CA ARG A 85 -16.49 17.81 0.12
C ARG A 85 -16.46 18.94 1.16
N PRO A 86 -15.50 19.89 1.06
CA PRO A 86 -14.26 19.76 0.30
C PRO A 86 -13.45 18.56 0.81
N MET A 87 -12.55 18.02 -0.02
CA MET A 87 -11.64 16.98 0.43
C MET A 87 -10.71 17.57 1.49
N ILE A 88 -10.98 17.28 2.77
CA ILE A 88 -10.11 17.70 3.87
C ILE A 88 -8.89 16.76 3.82
N LEU A 89 -7.79 17.24 3.25
CA LEU A 89 -6.48 16.68 3.52
C LEU A 89 -6.22 16.87 5.01
N PRO A 90 -5.91 15.82 5.78
CA PRO A 90 -5.78 15.94 7.23
C PRO A 90 -4.60 16.83 7.57
N SER A 91 -4.83 17.82 8.43
CA SER A 91 -3.75 18.63 9.00
C SER A 91 -2.99 17.82 10.06
N VAL A 92 -1.74 18.20 10.34
CA VAL A 92 -0.89 17.50 11.33
C VAL A 92 -1.59 17.30 12.70
N PRO A 93 -2.36 18.26 13.24
CA PRO A 93 -3.13 18.03 14.47
C PRO A 93 -4.40 17.17 14.31
N ALA A 94 -4.94 17.04 13.08
CA ALA A 94 -6.17 16.28 12.79
C ALA A 94 -5.90 14.80 12.47
N LEU A 95 -4.65 14.43 12.17
CA LEU A 95 -4.22 13.03 12.05
C LEU A 95 -4.27 12.29 13.40
N GLY A 96 -4.24 13.00 14.54
CA GLY A 96 -4.04 12.47 15.89
C GLY A 96 -5.12 11.56 16.48
N VAL A 97 -6.11 11.16 15.69
CA VAL A 97 -7.14 10.15 16.04
C VAL A 97 -7.56 9.30 14.83
N ASP A 98 -7.49 9.85 13.62
CA ASP A 98 -8.09 9.25 12.43
C ASP A 98 -7.24 9.51 11.20
N THR A 99 -6.50 8.49 10.76
CA THR A 99 -5.34 8.63 9.89
C THR A 99 -5.56 8.20 8.44
N GLN A 100 -6.75 7.71 8.10
CA GLN A 100 -7.15 7.38 6.72
C GLN A 100 -8.39 8.19 6.35
N VAL A 101 -8.47 8.66 5.11
CA VAL A 101 -9.70 9.26 4.55
C VAL A 101 -10.82 8.23 4.67
N ASP A 102 -11.91 8.58 5.36
CA ASP A 102 -13.09 7.71 5.43
C ASP A 102 -13.85 7.83 4.10
N ALA A 103 -13.90 6.73 3.36
CA ALA A 103 -14.66 6.62 2.12
C ALA A 103 -14.85 5.14 1.79
N LEU A 104 -15.94 4.86 1.07
CA LEU A 104 -16.25 3.56 0.51
C LEU A 104 -15.45 3.35 -0.79
N TRP A 105 -14.82 2.19 -0.98
CA TRP A 105 -13.90 1.92 -2.10
C TRP A 105 -14.49 1.03 -3.19
N GLN A 106 -15.41 0.17 -2.79
CA GLN A 106 -16.32 -0.48 -3.72
C GLN A 106 -17.55 -0.88 -2.94
N LEU A 107 -18.72 -0.72 -3.52
CA LEU A 107 -19.94 -1.41 -3.13
C LEU A 107 -20.63 -1.92 -4.39
N ASN A 108 -20.89 -3.23 -4.39
CA ASN A 108 -21.53 -3.94 -5.47
C ASN A 108 -22.55 -4.93 -4.92
N GLN A 109 -23.63 -5.14 -5.67
CA GLN A 109 -24.66 -6.11 -5.29
C GLN A 109 -24.14 -7.53 -5.49
N VAL A 110 -24.51 -8.43 -4.58
CA VAL A 110 -24.13 -9.86 -4.60
C VAL A 110 -25.29 -10.78 -4.24
N ALA A 111 -25.24 -11.99 -4.79
CA ALA A 111 -25.95 -13.15 -4.25
C ALA A 111 -24.91 -14.14 -3.67
N SER A 112 -25.16 -14.68 -2.48
CA SER A 112 -24.22 -15.59 -1.81
C SER A 112 -24.82 -16.97 -1.54
N VAL A 113 -24.10 -18.01 -1.98
CA VAL A 113 -24.45 -19.42 -1.80
C VAL A 113 -23.34 -20.08 -0.98
N GLY A 114 -23.69 -20.52 0.24
CA GLY A 114 -22.71 -21.00 1.21
C GLY A 114 -21.66 -19.92 1.54
N LYS A 115 -20.40 -20.19 1.18
CA LYS A 115 -19.25 -19.29 1.35
C LYS A 115 -18.88 -18.48 0.10
N LYS A 116 -19.44 -18.81 -1.08
CA LYS A 116 -19.17 -18.12 -2.35
C LYS A 116 -20.14 -16.95 -2.54
N ASP A 117 -19.64 -15.87 -3.12
CA ASP A 117 -20.43 -14.71 -3.52
C ASP A 117 -20.32 -14.54 -5.04
N TYR A 118 -21.42 -14.11 -5.64
CA TYR A 118 -21.53 -13.91 -7.07
C TYR A 118 -22.00 -12.46 -7.30
N PRO A 119 -21.18 -11.58 -7.87
CA PRO A 119 -21.53 -10.19 -8.12
C PRO A 119 -22.51 -10.07 -9.29
N PHE A 120 -23.48 -9.18 -9.16
CA PHE A 120 -24.29 -8.76 -10.30
C PHE A 120 -23.42 -7.94 -11.26
N SER A 121 -23.50 -8.24 -12.55
CA SER A 121 -22.80 -7.51 -13.61
C SER A 121 -23.75 -6.54 -14.28
N ALA A 122 -23.40 -5.25 -14.35
CA ALA A 122 -24.22 -4.27 -15.06
C ALA A 122 -24.44 -4.67 -16.53
N LYS A 123 -25.70 -4.58 -16.97
CA LYS A 123 -26.11 -4.62 -18.39
C LYS A 123 -26.39 -3.21 -18.92
N SER A 124 -26.79 -2.29 -18.05
CA SER A 124 -26.93 -0.87 -18.37
C SER A 124 -26.74 0.01 -17.13
N THR A 125 -26.23 1.23 -17.36
CA THR A 125 -26.24 2.32 -16.38
C THR A 125 -26.91 3.54 -17.02
N ARG A 126 -27.85 4.17 -16.31
CA ARG A 126 -28.70 5.26 -16.82
C ARG A 126 -28.71 6.41 -15.83
N ALA A 127 -28.57 7.64 -16.32
CA ALA A 127 -28.91 8.82 -15.55
C ALA A 127 -30.43 8.99 -15.46
N LEU A 128 -30.91 9.16 -14.24
CA LEU A 128 -32.22 9.72 -13.93
C LEU A 128 -32.09 11.24 -13.77
N THR A 129 -33.20 11.92 -13.51
CA THR A 129 -33.19 13.36 -13.17
C THR A 129 -32.49 13.66 -11.84
N ASP A 130 -32.48 12.70 -10.91
CA ASP A 130 -32.13 12.87 -9.50
C ASP A 130 -31.17 11.81 -8.94
N GLY A 131 -30.60 10.96 -9.81
CA GLY A 131 -29.83 9.79 -9.40
C GLY A 131 -29.35 8.93 -10.56
N VAL A 132 -28.60 7.86 -10.24
CA VAL A 132 -28.08 6.91 -11.23
C VAL A 132 -28.75 5.55 -11.03
N GLU A 133 -29.34 5.00 -12.08
CA GLU A 133 -29.88 3.65 -12.12
C GLU A 133 -28.88 2.68 -12.78
N VAL A 134 -28.75 1.48 -12.20
CA VAL A 134 -27.95 0.36 -12.69
C VAL A 134 -28.87 -0.85 -12.80
N THR A 135 -29.04 -1.40 -14.00
CA THR A 135 -29.61 -2.75 -14.15
C THR A 135 -28.45 -3.75 -14.22
N GLY A 136 -28.30 -4.55 -13.16
CA GLY A 136 -27.38 -5.67 -13.07
C GLY A 136 -28.09 -7.01 -13.26
N GLU A 137 -27.36 -8.00 -13.77
CA GLU A 137 -27.83 -9.36 -13.93
C GLU A 137 -26.79 -10.37 -13.41
N LEU A 138 -27.28 -11.53 -12.99
CA LEU A 138 -26.47 -12.65 -12.51
C LEU A 138 -27.11 -13.97 -12.92
N GLU A 139 -26.35 -14.86 -13.54
CA GLU A 139 -26.72 -16.26 -13.65
C GLU A 139 -26.29 -17.02 -12.40
N LEU A 140 -27.21 -17.75 -11.77
CA LEU A 140 -26.93 -18.56 -10.58
C LEU A 140 -27.73 -19.86 -10.65
N ASN A 141 -27.03 -20.99 -10.66
CA ASN A 141 -27.61 -22.34 -10.76
C ASN A 141 -28.58 -22.49 -11.95
N GLY A 142 -28.22 -21.93 -13.12
CA GLY A 142 -29.04 -21.97 -14.35
C GLY A 142 -30.25 -21.03 -14.35
N ARG A 143 -30.38 -20.12 -13.37
CA ARG A 143 -31.44 -19.10 -13.32
C ARG A 143 -30.87 -17.69 -13.41
N MET A 144 -31.57 -16.81 -14.10
CA MET A 144 -31.18 -15.40 -14.25
C MET A 144 -31.86 -14.51 -13.22
N LEU A 145 -31.07 -13.97 -12.29
CA LEU A 145 -31.49 -12.93 -11.35
C LEU A 145 -31.24 -11.55 -11.95
N ARG A 146 -32.08 -10.60 -11.58
CA ARG A 146 -31.96 -9.17 -11.89
C ARG A 146 -31.84 -8.37 -10.59
N ALA A 147 -30.95 -7.39 -10.59
CA ALA A 147 -30.87 -6.35 -9.57
C ALA A 147 -31.02 -4.98 -10.26
N ILE A 148 -32.01 -4.18 -9.85
CA ILE A 148 -32.12 -2.78 -10.27
C ILE A 148 -31.72 -1.93 -9.06
N THR A 149 -30.56 -1.26 -9.16
CA THR A 149 -30.03 -0.42 -8.09
C THR A 149 -30.12 1.05 -8.48
N VAL A 150 -30.63 1.90 -7.59
CA VAL A 150 -30.69 3.35 -7.77
C VAL A 150 -29.94 4.06 -6.65
N PHE A 151 -28.99 4.90 -7.05
CA PHE A 151 -28.15 5.74 -6.19
C PHE A 151 -28.66 7.19 -6.20
N ARG A 152 -28.86 7.79 -5.02
CA ARG A 152 -29.30 9.19 -4.86
C ARG A 152 -28.52 9.90 -3.76
N VAL A 153 -27.95 11.06 -4.07
CA VAL A 153 -27.32 11.95 -3.08
C VAL A 153 -28.36 12.95 -2.56
N ASP A 154 -28.45 13.12 -1.24
CA ASP A 154 -29.27 14.17 -0.61
C ASP A 154 -28.77 15.55 -1.07
N PRO A 155 -29.62 16.52 -1.44
CA PRO A 155 -29.17 17.81 -1.98
C PRO A 155 -28.40 18.69 -0.97
N LYS A 156 -28.49 18.43 0.34
CA LYS A 156 -27.97 19.31 1.42
C LYS A 156 -27.11 18.59 2.47
N GLN A 157 -27.26 17.28 2.64
CA GLN A 157 -26.57 16.47 3.66
C GLN A 157 -25.50 15.57 3.02
N PRO A 158 -24.47 15.13 3.76
CA PRO A 158 -23.46 14.22 3.23
C PRO A 158 -23.96 12.77 3.28
N LYS A 159 -25.04 12.49 2.53
CA LYS A 159 -25.80 11.24 2.55
C LYS A 159 -26.04 10.71 1.13
N LEU A 160 -25.80 9.41 0.95
CA LEU A 160 -26.12 8.64 -0.25
C LEU A 160 -27.14 7.55 0.11
N THR A 161 -28.35 7.64 -0.43
CA THR A 161 -29.33 6.55 -0.37
C THR A 161 -29.10 5.59 -1.54
N ILE A 162 -29.21 4.29 -1.25
CA ILE A 162 -29.16 3.21 -2.23
C ILE A 162 -30.42 2.34 -2.08
N GLU A 163 -31.25 2.27 -3.12
CA GLU A 163 -32.35 1.30 -3.23
C GLU A 163 -31.92 0.19 -4.21
N THR A 164 -32.12 -1.08 -3.87
CA THR A 164 -31.97 -2.19 -4.82
C THR A 164 -33.20 -3.09 -4.80
N ARG A 165 -33.74 -3.37 -5.99
CA ARG A 165 -34.84 -4.32 -6.22
C ARG A 165 -34.28 -5.59 -6.83
N TYR A 166 -34.59 -6.73 -6.23
CA TYR A 166 -34.15 -8.05 -6.67
C TYR A 166 -35.34 -8.89 -7.14
N SER A 167 -35.21 -9.51 -8.30
CA SER A 167 -36.20 -10.44 -8.86
C SER A 167 -35.54 -11.52 -9.72
N ALA A 168 -36.25 -12.62 -9.96
CA ALA A 168 -35.84 -13.69 -10.86
C ALA A 168 -36.56 -13.51 -12.19
N LYS A 169 -35.86 -13.58 -13.33
CA LYS A 169 -36.46 -13.36 -14.66
C LYS A 169 -37.53 -14.40 -15.03
N ASP A 170 -37.38 -15.62 -14.52
CA ASP A 170 -38.32 -16.74 -14.67
C ASP A 170 -39.39 -16.78 -13.56
N GLY A 171 -39.36 -15.83 -12.62
CA GLY A 171 -40.24 -15.79 -11.45
C GLY A 171 -39.99 -16.90 -10.43
N ALA A 172 -38.96 -17.75 -10.59
CA ALA A 172 -38.73 -18.89 -9.72
C ALA A 172 -38.02 -18.50 -8.41
N ALA A 173 -38.20 -19.30 -7.36
CA ALA A 173 -37.48 -19.11 -6.10
C ALA A 173 -35.96 -19.35 -6.26
N VAL A 174 -35.14 -18.59 -5.55
CA VAL A 174 -33.67 -18.75 -5.53
C VAL A 174 -33.15 -18.74 -4.09
N GLY A 175 -32.58 -19.87 -3.66
CA GLY A 175 -31.95 -20.05 -2.35
C GLY A 175 -30.56 -19.41 -2.26
N ALA A 176 -30.50 -18.06 -2.32
CA ALA A 176 -29.27 -17.30 -2.19
C ALA A 176 -29.48 -16.06 -1.31
N ARG A 177 -28.51 -15.75 -0.43
CA ARG A 177 -28.55 -14.56 0.41
C ARG A 177 -28.26 -13.32 -0.45
N LEU A 178 -29.16 -12.36 -0.49
CA LEU A 178 -29.04 -11.14 -1.31
C LEU A 178 -28.55 -9.97 -0.46
N GLY A 179 -27.64 -9.18 -1.00
CA GLY A 179 -26.97 -8.13 -0.24
C GLY A 179 -25.96 -7.31 -1.03
N ASP A 180 -25.23 -6.49 -0.30
CA ASP A 180 -24.07 -5.76 -0.80
C ASP A 180 -22.77 -6.43 -0.33
N SER A 181 -21.80 -6.48 -1.24
CA SER A 181 -20.38 -6.71 -0.95
C SER A 181 -19.67 -5.38 -1.05
N PHE A 182 -18.88 -5.02 -0.06
CA PHE A 182 -18.11 -3.78 -0.09
C PHE A 182 -16.72 -3.92 0.52
N LYS A 183 -15.80 -3.09 0.02
CA LYS A 183 -14.56 -2.74 0.72
C LYS A 183 -14.67 -1.30 1.18
N TRP A 184 -14.31 -1.11 2.43
CA TRP A 184 -14.37 0.13 3.17
C TRP A 184 -13.16 0.02 4.09
N GLY A 185 -12.22 0.98 4.02
CA GLY A 185 -10.87 0.70 4.48
C GLY A 185 -10.73 0.40 5.98
N ASN A 186 -9.52 0.01 6.41
CA ASN A 186 -9.15 -0.42 7.78
C ASN A 186 -9.77 -1.78 8.16
N VAL A 187 -9.17 -2.54 9.09
CA VAL A 187 -9.78 -3.78 9.60
C VAL A 187 -10.69 -3.59 10.81
N GLN A 188 -10.75 -2.41 11.43
CA GLN A 188 -11.53 -2.15 12.65
C GLN A 188 -12.85 -1.42 12.38
N TYR A 189 -13.98 -2.13 12.49
CA TYR A 189 -15.31 -1.53 12.33
C TYR A 189 -16.11 -1.53 13.63
N TYR A 190 -16.88 -0.47 13.84
CA TYR A 190 -17.88 -0.38 14.89
C TYR A 190 -19.20 -0.98 14.38
N VAL A 191 -19.91 -1.69 15.25
CA VAL A 191 -21.21 -2.30 14.93
C VAL A 191 -22.19 -1.98 16.05
N ALA A 192 -23.44 -1.70 15.69
CA ALA A 192 -24.49 -1.36 16.64
C ALA A 192 -24.55 -2.30 17.86
N GLY A 193 -24.49 -1.72 19.06
CA GLY A 193 -24.51 -2.45 20.33
C GLY A 193 -23.18 -3.04 20.78
N LEU A 194 -22.07 -2.83 20.04
CA LEU A 194 -20.73 -3.20 20.48
C LEU A 194 -19.95 -1.95 20.92
N GLY A 195 -19.63 -1.86 22.21
CA GLY A 195 -18.86 -0.72 22.77
C GLY A 195 -17.37 -0.65 22.39
N LYS A 196 -16.90 -1.49 21.45
CA LYS A 196 -15.53 -1.52 20.92
C LYS A 196 -15.55 -2.03 19.46
N PRO A 197 -14.64 -1.56 18.58
CA PRO A 197 -14.56 -2.02 17.20
C PRO A 197 -14.13 -3.49 17.10
N ARG A 198 -14.36 -4.11 15.94
CA ARG A 198 -14.10 -5.53 15.69
C ARG A 198 -13.40 -5.76 14.35
N MET A 199 -12.45 -6.70 14.33
CA MET A 199 -11.81 -7.22 13.11
C MET A 199 -12.54 -8.40 12.46
N LYS A 200 -13.53 -8.97 13.17
CA LYS A 200 -14.42 -10.02 12.68
C LYS A 200 -15.77 -9.89 13.36
N TYR A 201 -16.83 -10.05 12.58
CA TYR A 201 -18.20 -10.05 13.11
C TYR A 201 -19.12 -10.83 12.16
N LYS A 202 -20.07 -11.54 12.76
CA LYS A 202 -21.12 -12.25 12.04
C LYS A 202 -22.41 -12.19 12.87
N GLY A 203 -23.44 -11.53 12.35
CA GLY A 203 -24.66 -11.29 13.12
C GLY A 203 -25.56 -10.19 12.53
N ALA A 204 -26.71 -9.95 13.15
CA ALA A 204 -27.62 -8.86 12.79
C ALA A 204 -27.10 -7.52 13.31
N ALA A 205 -27.21 -6.46 12.49
CA ALA A 205 -26.69 -5.13 12.83
C ALA A 205 -27.67 -4.02 12.42
N LYS A 206 -27.89 -3.05 13.31
CA LYS A 206 -28.67 -1.83 12.99
C LYS A 206 -27.84 -0.79 12.21
N TRP A 207 -26.52 -0.88 12.29
CA TRP A 207 -25.56 -0.12 11.50
C TRP A 207 -24.18 -0.77 11.61
N ILE A 208 -23.33 -0.53 10.61
CA ILE A 208 -21.87 -0.67 10.68
C ILE A 208 -21.27 0.69 10.37
N GLY A 209 -20.22 1.07 11.09
CA GLY A 209 -19.63 2.38 11.00
C GLY A 209 -18.14 2.35 11.24
N ARG A 210 -17.50 3.42 10.81
CA ARG A 210 -16.07 3.61 10.87
C ARG A 210 -15.78 5.05 11.34
N LYS A 211 -14.61 5.23 11.97
CA LYS A 211 -13.99 6.54 12.15
C LYS A 211 -12.93 6.81 11.08
N GLY A 212 -12.80 8.05 10.66
CA GLY A 212 -11.73 8.45 9.74
C GLY A 212 -11.62 9.95 9.53
N ALA A 213 -10.56 10.34 8.80
CA ALA A 213 -9.97 11.69 8.86
C ALA A 213 -10.89 12.84 8.42
N GLN A 214 -11.98 12.50 7.72
CA GLN A 214 -12.96 13.45 7.20
C GLN A 214 -14.29 13.36 7.96
N GLY A 215 -14.25 12.80 9.18
CA GLY A 215 -15.41 12.46 9.99
C GLY A 215 -15.98 11.08 9.64
N ASP A 216 -16.58 10.48 10.65
CA ASP A 216 -17.15 9.13 10.65
C ASP A 216 -18.12 8.86 9.50
N LEU A 217 -17.99 7.69 8.86
CA LEU A 217 -18.93 7.14 7.88
C LEU A 217 -19.76 6.01 8.51
N LEU A 218 -21.03 5.92 8.11
CA LEU A 218 -22.01 4.97 8.65
C LEU A 218 -22.83 4.34 7.52
N LEU A 219 -22.96 3.01 7.50
CA LEU A 219 -23.93 2.28 6.69
C LEU A 219 -25.09 1.84 7.60
N ARG A 220 -26.31 2.28 7.27
CA ARG A 220 -27.55 1.87 7.95
C ARG A 220 -28.60 1.35 6.97
N PRO A 221 -29.30 0.24 7.27
CA PRO A 221 -30.55 -0.07 6.59
C PRO A 221 -31.60 1.00 6.93
N LEU A 222 -32.46 1.32 5.97
CA LEU A 222 -33.61 2.21 6.16
C LEU A 222 -34.87 1.40 6.53
N ALA A 223 -35.95 2.11 6.90
CA ALA A 223 -37.19 1.51 7.35
C ALA A 223 -37.69 0.39 6.41
N GLY A 224 -38.06 -0.76 6.99
CA GLY A 224 -38.46 -1.97 6.27
C GLY A 224 -37.32 -2.89 5.81
N THR A 225 -36.05 -2.47 5.94
CA THR A 225 -34.88 -3.31 5.62
C THR A 225 -34.19 -3.79 6.89
N ASN A 226 -33.92 -5.10 6.99
CA ASN A 226 -33.05 -5.68 8.01
C ASN A 226 -31.65 -5.88 7.45
N MET A 227 -30.61 -5.82 8.27
CA MET A 227 -29.22 -6.05 7.84
C MET A 227 -28.53 -7.09 8.73
N SER A 228 -27.80 -8.01 8.10
CA SER A 228 -26.87 -8.92 8.75
C SER A 228 -25.51 -8.84 8.09
N LEU A 229 -24.46 -8.87 8.90
CA LEU A 229 -23.07 -8.69 8.50
C LEU A 229 -22.31 -10.02 8.56
N ASP A 230 -21.35 -10.21 7.67
CA ASP A 230 -20.37 -11.30 7.69
C ASP A 230 -19.04 -10.75 7.19
N TYR A 231 -18.08 -10.51 8.11
CA TYR A 231 -16.73 -10.05 7.78
C TYR A 231 -15.69 -10.64 8.73
N GLY A 232 -14.45 -10.74 8.24
CA GLY A 232 -13.30 -11.14 9.04
C GLY A 232 -11.99 -11.00 8.27
N ALA A 233 -11.05 -10.26 8.83
CA ALA A 233 -9.67 -10.23 8.34
C ALA A 233 -8.99 -11.58 8.66
N ARG A 234 -8.46 -12.28 7.62
CA ARG A 234 -7.68 -13.52 7.80
C ARG A 234 -6.25 -13.26 8.23
N ILE A 235 -5.67 -12.18 7.71
CA ILE A 235 -4.36 -11.64 8.03
C ILE A 235 -4.65 -10.27 8.68
N ARG A 236 -3.99 -9.93 9.79
CA ARG A 236 -4.22 -8.62 10.42
C ARG A 236 -3.82 -7.50 9.47
N GLY A 237 -4.58 -6.42 9.52
CA GLY A 237 -4.51 -5.31 8.57
C GLY A 237 -4.99 -5.60 7.15
N PHE A 238 -5.04 -6.85 6.70
CA PHE A 238 -5.54 -7.14 5.35
C PHE A 238 -7.06 -7.02 5.30
N GLN A 239 -7.57 -6.19 4.39
CA GLN A 239 -8.98 -5.83 4.38
C GLN A 239 -9.86 -7.02 4.01
N GLY A 240 -10.71 -7.40 4.97
CA GLY A 240 -11.80 -8.33 4.70
C GLY A 240 -12.89 -7.62 3.90
N THR A 241 -13.33 -8.21 2.78
CA THR A 241 -14.59 -7.83 2.15
C THR A 241 -15.73 -7.94 3.16
N ILE A 242 -16.47 -6.86 3.35
CA ILE A 242 -17.65 -6.83 4.22
C ILE A 242 -18.86 -7.23 3.39
N LYS A 243 -19.67 -8.13 3.94
CA LYS A 243 -20.96 -8.53 3.35
C LYS A 243 -22.09 -8.00 4.21
N ALA A 244 -23.01 -7.23 3.63
CA ALA A 244 -24.28 -6.86 4.26
C ALA A 244 -25.43 -7.58 3.52
N HIS A 245 -25.96 -8.64 4.12
CA HIS A 245 -27.13 -9.35 3.59
C HIS A 245 -28.42 -8.77 4.16
N TYR A 246 -29.35 -8.48 3.25
CA TYR A 246 -30.68 -7.94 3.57
C TYR A 246 -31.76 -9.03 3.51
N PHE A 247 -31.58 -10.04 2.65
CA PHE A 247 -32.51 -11.15 2.47
C PHE A 247 -31.80 -12.51 2.55
N LYS A 248 -32.50 -13.53 3.08
CA LYS A 248 -31.97 -14.90 3.17
C LYS A 248 -32.07 -15.66 1.85
N GLU A 249 -33.12 -15.39 1.08
CA GLU A 249 -33.49 -16.04 -0.18
C GLU A 249 -34.44 -15.14 -0.97
N LEU A 250 -34.69 -15.49 -2.23
CA LEU A 250 -35.71 -14.88 -3.08
C LEU A 250 -36.87 -15.87 -3.28
N GLY A 251 -38.06 -15.52 -2.80
CA GLY A 251 -39.26 -16.36 -2.98
C GLY A 251 -39.81 -16.31 -4.41
N ALA A 252 -40.52 -17.36 -4.82
CA ALA A 252 -41.17 -17.40 -6.14
C ALA A 252 -42.18 -16.25 -6.31
N GLY A 253 -42.15 -15.61 -7.48
CA GLY A 253 -42.99 -14.46 -7.82
C GLY A 253 -42.76 -13.21 -6.96
N LYS A 254 -41.69 -13.15 -6.15
CA LYS A 254 -41.39 -11.98 -5.30
C LYS A 254 -40.42 -11.02 -5.96
N GLU A 255 -40.67 -9.73 -5.75
CA GLU A 255 -39.65 -8.69 -5.81
C GLU A 255 -39.27 -8.31 -4.37
N LEU A 256 -37.96 -8.19 -4.09
CA LEU A 256 -37.44 -7.82 -2.77
C LEU A 256 -36.69 -6.50 -2.86
N VAL A 257 -37.02 -5.54 -1.98
CA VAL A 257 -36.50 -4.17 -2.04
C VAL A 257 -35.65 -3.86 -0.80
N ALA A 258 -34.33 -3.75 -0.98
CA ALA A 258 -33.41 -3.32 0.07
C ALA A 258 -33.17 -1.82 -0.02
N ARG A 259 -33.36 -1.10 1.09
CA ARG A 259 -33.06 0.33 1.23
C ARG A 259 -32.02 0.53 2.33
N ARG A 260 -30.98 1.29 2.01
CA ARG A 260 -29.89 1.63 2.93
C ARG A 260 -29.32 3.00 2.59
N GLU A 261 -28.63 3.58 3.56
CA GLU A 261 -27.96 4.86 3.42
C GLU A 261 -26.51 4.73 3.89
N LEU A 262 -25.61 5.38 3.14
CA LEU A 262 -24.28 5.74 3.60
C LEU A 262 -24.29 7.23 3.98
N SER A 263 -23.96 7.53 5.23
CA SER A 263 -24.01 8.88 5.79
C SER A 263 -22.72 9.22 6.52
N PHE A 264 -22.18 10.42 6.28
CA PHE A 264 -21.08 10.94 7.08
C PHE A 264 -21.60 11.71 8.30
N GLU A 265 -21.72 11.04 9.44
CA GLU A 265 -22.22 11.58 10.70
C GLU A 265 -21.54 10.86 11.88
N PRO A 266 -21.32 11.54 13.04
CA PRO A 266 -20.60 10.95 14.17
C PRO A 266 -21.16 9.59 14.59
N LEU A 267 -20.28 8.61 14.83
CA LEU A 267 -20.68 7.28 15.26
C LEU A 267 -21.41 7.36 16.61
N PRO A 268 -22.53 6.65 16.78
CA PRO A 268 -23.25 6.57 18.05
C PRO A 268 -22.56 5.56 18.97
N VAL A 269 -21.33 5.89 19.38
CA VAL A 269 -20.47 5.15 20.33
C VAL A 269 -19.88 6.13 21.34
N ASP A 270 -19.78 5.70 22.60
CA ASP A 270 -19.13 6.52 23.61
C ASP A 270 -17.66 6.79 23.22
N PRO A 271 -17.14 8.01 23.42
CA PRO A 271 -15.72 8.26 23.25
C PRO A 271 -14.93 7.39 24.25
N PRO A 272 -13.79 6.79 23.84
CA PRO A 272 -12.94 6.09 24.79
C PRO A 272 -12.49 7.06 25.89
N SER A 273 -12.46 6.60 27.13
CA SER A 273 -11.93 7.40 28.24
C SER A 273 -10.50 7.87 27.87
N PRO A 274 -10.20 9.18 27.93
CA PRO A 274 -8.92 9.69 27.47
C PRO A 274 -7.80 9.06 28.28
N THR A 275 -6.88 8.37 27.60
CA THR A 275 -5.66 7.89 28.25
C THR A 275 -4.82 9.11 28.64
N PRO A 276 -4.28 9.19 29.86
CA PRO A 276 -3.36 10.27 30.23
C PRO A 276 -2.13 10.26 29.30
N THR A 277 -1.95 11.35 28.54
CA THR A 277 -0.92 11.49 27.51
C THR A 277 0.01 12.68 27.77
N GLY A 278 1.24 12.55 27.29
CA GLY A 278 2.11 13.70 26.97
C GLY A 278 2.32 13.80 25.47
N ARG A 279 3.21 14.69 25.04
CA ARG A 279 3.64 14.81 23.64
C ARG A 279 5.12 14.51 23.47
N LEU A 280 5.45 13.80 22.41
CA LEU A 280 6.80 13.64 21.89
C LEU A 280 6.95 14.51 20.65
N GLU A 281 8.01 15.31 20.57
CA GLU A 281 8.31 16.15 19.41
C GLU A 281 9.73 15.89 18.92
N PHE A 282 9.87 15.72 17.61
CA PHE A 282 11.16 15.55 16.94
C PHE A 282 11.30 16.54 15.79
N ASN A 283 12.51 17.09 15.67
CA ASN A 283 12.99 17.81 14.49
C ASN A 283 14.18 17.01 13.93
N LEU A 284 14.03 16.44 12.73
CA LEU A 284 15.05 15.69 12.01
C LEU A 284 15.67 16.58 10.93
N VAL A 285 17.00 16.70 10.95
CA VAL A 285 17.77 17.48 9.97
C VAL A 285 18.95 16.69 9.40
N ASP A 286 19.40 17.08 8.22
CA ASP A 286 20.68 16.63 7.65
C ASP A 286 21.88 17.38 8.24
N GLU A 287 23.08 17.02 7.77
CA GLU A 287 24.35 17.62 8.18
C GLU A 287 24.55 19.08 7.71
N GLN A 288 23.59 19.65 6.98
CA GLN A 288 23.53 21.07 6.63
C GLN A 288 22.43 21.81 7.42
N GLY A 289 21.74 21.13 8.35
CA GLY A 289 20.64 21.68 9.14
C GLY A 289 19.31 21.79 8.37
N GLN A 290 19.20 21.22 7.17
CA GLN A 290 17.95 21.21 6.41
C GLN A 290 17.04 20.09 6.90
N ALA A 291 15.73 20.36 6.98
CA ALA A 291 14.77 19.37 7.47
C ALA A 291 14.56 18.24 6.45
N ILE A 292 14.58 16.99 6.90
CA ILE A 292 14.57 15.79 6.05
C ILE A 292 13.38 14.86 6.36
N ALA A 293 12.91 14.12 5.35
CA ALA A 293 12.00 13.01 5.60
C ALA A 293 12.67 11.94 6.49
N GLY A 294 11.89 11.27 7.34
CA GLY A 294 12.43 10.26 8.26
C GLY A 294 11.38 9.48 9.05
N LYS A 295 11.84 8.39 9.67
CA LYS A 295 11.05 7.42 10.44
C LYS A 295 11.55 7.33 11.89
N LEU A 296 10.63 7.41 12.85
CA LEU A 296 10.84 7.02 14.24
C LEU A 296 10.35 5.59 14.45
N THR A 297 11.12 4.77 15.17
CA THR A 297 10.65 3.53 15.81
C THR A 297 10.53 3.77 17.31
N ILE A 298 9.38 3.48 17.91
CA ILE A 298 8.98 3.88 19.26
C ILE A 298 8.57 2.62 20.03
N ASP A 299 9.45 2.09 20.87
CA ASP A 299 9.20 0.89 21.68
C ASP A 299 8.92 1.28 23.15
N ARG A 300 7.80 0.83 23.73
CA ARG A 300 7.47 1.12 25.15
C ARG A 300 8.27 0.23 26.10
N VAL A 301 9.07 0.82 26.98
CA VAL A 301 9.94 0.08 27.90
C VAL A 301 9.12 -0.78 28.86
N GLY A 302 9.37 -2.08 28.84
CA GLY A 302 8.67 -3.05 29.70
C GLY A 302 7.30 -3.51 29.17
N SER A 303 6.91 -3.15 27.94
CA SER A 303 5.69 -3.63 27.31
C SER A 303 5.95 -4.11 25.88
N LYS A 304 5.27 -5.18 25.46
CA LYS A 304 5.15 -5.59 24.05
C LYS A 304 3.87 -5.06 23.38
N GLN A 305 3.11 -4.21 24.08
CA GLN A 305 1.96 -3.55 23.49
C GLN A 305 2.46 -2.48 22.52
N ARG A 306 1.91 -2.54 21.30
CA ARG A 306 2.12 -1.56 20.23
C ARG A 306 1.74 -0.15 20.68
N VAL A 307 2.41 0.84 20.09
CA VAL A 307 2.16 2.25 20.38
C VAL A 307 0.98 2.77 19.56
N PHE A 308 0.83 2.26 18.34
CA PHE A 308 -0.23 2.59 17.39
C PHE A 308 -0.95 1.31 16.90
N ASP A 309 -2.09 1.47 16.24
CA ASP A 309 -2.75 0.37 15.52
C ASP A 309 -1.95 -0.05 14.27
N GLU A 310 -2.10 -1.31 13.82
CA GLU A 310 -1.37 -1.86 12.66
C GLU A 310 -1.64 -1.10 11.34
N ASP A 311 -2.87 -0.62 11.15
CA ASP A 311 -3.34 0.08 9.93
C ASP A 311 -3.29 1.61 10.10
N GLY A 312 -2.46 2.10 11.03
CA GLY A 312 -2.27 3.52 11.26
C GLY A 312 -1.72 4.26 10.02
N GLY A 313 -1.77 5.58 10.06
CA GLY A 313 -1.24 6.46 9.02
C GLY A 313 -0.05 7.26 9.51
N LEU A 314 0.05 8.52 9.07
CA LEU A 314 1.26 9.35 9.24
C LEU A 314 1.71 9.54 10.70
N ASP A 315 0.78 9.74 11.63
CA ASP A 315 1.09 9.88 13.08
C ASP A 315 1.65 8.61 13.71
N GLY A 316 1.39 7.46 13.09
CA GLY A 316 2.08 6.21 13.35
C GLY A 316 1.25 4.97 13.06
N ALA A 317 1.96 3.87 12.79
CA ALA A 317 1.43 2.54 12.57
C ALA A 317 2.31 1.50 13.28
N ASP A 318 1.70 0.55 13.99
CA ASP A 318 2.36 -0.41 14.88
C ASP A 318 3.24 0.25 15.97
N ARG A 319 4.51 0.49 15.64
CA ARG A 319 5.51 1.16 16.50
C ARG A 319 6.28 2.26 15.76
N PHE A 320 5.89 2.58 14.54
CA PHE A 320 6.59 3.52 13.67
C PHE A 320 5.80 4.81 13.48
N ALA A 321 6.48 5.91 13.21
CA ALA A 321 5.87 7.18 12.78
C ALA A 321 6.77 7.87 11.74
N TRP A 322 6.17 8.61 10.79
CA TRP A 322 6.89 9.14 9.63
C TRP A 322 6.64 10.64 9.43
N THR A 323 7.68 11.36 9.04
CA THR A 323 7.57 12.75 8.58
C THR A 323 8.19 12.90 7.20
N GLY A 324 7.59 13.76 6.38
CA GLY A 324 8.16 14.18 5.10
C GLY A 324 9.02 15.44 5.21
N ASN A 325 8.93 16.19 6.32
CA ASN A 325 9.54 17.52 6.49
C ASN A 325 10.34 17.67 7.79
N GLY A 326 10.82 16.57 8.36
CA GLY A 326 11.62 16.53 9.58
C GLY A 326 10.87 16.79 10.89
N HIS A 327 9.69 17.42 10.86
CA HIS A 327 8.92 17.72 12.07
C HIS A 327 7.89 16.62 12.40
N LEU A 328 7.85 16.20 13.67
CA LEU A 328 6.86 15.29 14.23
C LEU A 328 6.35 15.80 15.57
N THR A 329 5.05 15.69 15.83
CA THR A 329 4.47 15.86 17.17
C THR A 329 3.44 14.77 17.43
N ILE A 330 3.78 13.84 18.33
CA ILE A 330 3.02 12.60 18.56
C ILE A 330 2.47 12.59 19.99
N PRO A 331 1.15 12.45 20.21
CA PRO A 331 0.60 12.20 21.53
C PRO A 331 0.93 10.75 21.96
N LEU A 332 1.56 10.57 23.12
CA LEU A 332 1.93 9.26 23.65
C LEU A 332 1.39 9.06 25.07
N PRO A 333 0.94 7.84 25.45
CA PRO A 333 0.60 7.52 26.83
C PRO A 333 1.78 7.77 27.77
N VAL A 334 1.50 8.20 29.01
CA VAL A 334 2.55 8.39 30.03
C VAL A 334 3.39 7.12 30.23
N GLY A 335 4.71 7.27 30.30
CA GLY A 335 5.65 6.17 30.51
C GLY A 335 7.00 6.35 29.82
N ARG A 336 7.84 5.31 29.93
CA ARG A 336 9.18 5.26 29.34
C ARG A 336 9.16 4.55 27.97
N TYR A 337 9.93 5.08 27.03
CA TYR A 337 10.07 4.59 25.66
C TYR A 337 11.53 4.57 25.23
N LYS A 338 11.89 3.66 24.32
CA LYS A 338 13.06 3.80 23.47
C LYS A 338 12.61 4.31 22.11
N VAL A 339 13.28 5.35 21.60
CA VAL A 339 12.99 5.94 20.29
C VAL A 339 14.23 5.87 19.43
N LEU A 340 14.12 5.31 18.23
CA LEU A 340 15.16 5.28 17.21
C LEU A 340 14.73 6.14 16.02
N ALA A 341 15.51 7.18 15.69
CA ALA A 341 15.33 8.02 14.51
C ALA A 341 16.21 7.52 13.36
N THR A 342 15.64 7.42 12.15
CA THR A 342 16.28 6.96 10.90
C THR A 342 15.77 7.78 9.70
N ALA A 343 16.57 7.85 8.63
CA ALA A 343 16.21 8.48 7.36
C ALA A 343 16.92 7.74 6.21
N GLY A 344 16.28 6.68 5.71
CA GLY A 344 16.89 5.72 4.78
C GLY A 344 18.01 4.84 5.37
N LEU A 345 18.66 4.07 4.49
CA LEU A 345 19.78 3.18 4.81
C LEU A 345 21.14 3.90 4.72
N GLU A 346 21.14 5.08 4.09
CA GLU A 346 22.31 5.84 3.68
C GLU A 346 22.77 6.84 4.76
N ARG A 347 21.87 7.22 5.68
CA ARG A 347 22.13 8.12 6.81
C ARG A 347 22.38 7.36 8.11
N ASP A 348 23.03 8.04 9.07
CA ASP A 348 23.21 7.52 10.43
C ASP A 348 21.87 7.45 11.20
N ALA A 349 21.87 6.82 12.37
CA ALA A 349 20.70 6.70 13.23
C ALA A 349 20.98 7.21 14.65
N ARG A 350 19.93 7.61 15.37
CA ARG A 350 20.03 8.13 16.75
C ARG A 350 18.99 7.49 17.66
N SER A 351 19.43 7.05 18.84
CA SER A 351 18.58 6.37 19.82
C SER A 351 18.44 7.20 21.11
N TYR A 352 17.23 7.25 21.65
CA TYR A 352 16.86 8.04 22.81
C TYR A 352 16.10 7.20 23.84
N ASP A 353 16.43 7.34 25.11
CA ASP A 353 15.60 6.89 26.24
C ASP A 353 14.69 8.06 26.66
N VAL A 354 13.39 7.92 26.45
CA VAL A 354 12.39 9.00 26.56
C VAL A 354 11.42 8.71 27.70
N ASN A 355 11.05 9.74 28.47
CA ASN A 355 10.04 9.63 29.53
C ASN A 355 8.91 10.62 29.29
N ILE A 356 7.77 10.13 28.78
CA ILE A 356 6.58 10.93 28.50
C ILE A 356 5.79 11.12 29.79
N LYS A 357 5.55 12.38 30.16
CA LYS A 357 4.77 12.78 31.34
C LYS A 357 3.46 13.46 30.93
N LEU A 358 2.50 13.49 31.85
CA LEU A 358 1.15 14.01 31.60
C LEU A 358 1.17 15.50 31.25
N GLY A 359 0.62 15.87 30.08
CA GLY A 359 0.51 17.25 29.63
C GLY A 359 1.82 17.93 29.17
N GLU A 360 2.99 17.39 29.52
CA GLU A 360 4.28 17.91 29.07
C GLU A 360 4.59 17.56 27.59
N THR A 361 5.42 18.38 26.94
CA THR A 361 5.98 18.08 25.61
C THR A 361 7.48 17.82 25.74
N THR A 362 7.93 16.62 25.40
CA THR A 362 9.35 16.24 25.36
C THR A 362 9.88 16.47 23.94
N ARG A 363 10.90 17.31 23.77
CA ARG A 363 11.39 17.76 22.45
C ARG A 363 12.81 17.25 22.18
N PHE A 364 13.06 16.84 20.94
CA PHE A 364 14.39 16.47 20.44
C PHE A 364 14.69 17.18 19.11
N HIS A 365 15.94 17.60 18.95
CA HIS A 365 16.52 18.02 17.67
C HIS A 365 17.61 17.02 17.31
N THR A 366 17.57 16.48 16.09
CA THR A 366 18.29 15.28 15.69
C THR A 366 18.92 15.45 14.32
N GLU A 367 20.24 15.48 14.26
CA GLU A 367 21.00 15.42 13.01
C GLU A 367 21.23 13.96 12.59
N LEU A 368 20.89 13.62 11.35
CA LEU A 368 21.10 12.30 10.74
C LEU A 368 21.99 12.46 9.48
N PRO A 369 23.33 12.58 9.62
CA PRO A 369 24.23 12.82 8.50
C PRO A 369 24.22 11.68 7.47
N ARG A 370 24.43 11.99 6.17
CA ARG A 370 24.66 10.95 5.13
C ARG A 370 26.05 10.35 5.28
N VAL A 371 26.12 9.14 5.84
CA VAL A 371 27.36 8.43 6.16
C VAL A 371 27.78 7.43 5.09
N LEU A 372 26.82 6.90 4.33
CA LEU A 372 27.06 6.05 3.16
C LEU A 372 26.86 6.88 1.89
N LYS A 373 27.97 7.10 1.17
CA LYS A 373 27.97 7.72 -0.17
C LYS A 373 27.86 6.64 -1.22
N THR A 374 27.02 6.86 -2.22
CA THR A 374 26.67 5.89 -3.27
C THR A 374 26.74 6.52 -4.66
N PRO A 375 27.81 7.27 -5.01
CA PRO A 375 27.85 8.01 -6.26
C PRO A 375 27.78 7.06 -7.46
N SER A 376 27.14 7.53 -8.53
CA SER A 376 26.69 6.76 -9.70
C SER A 376 25.52 5.79 -9.45
N TRP A 377 25.06 5.55 -8.20
CA TRP A 377 24.03 4.56 -7.88
C TRP A 377 22.75 5.18 -7.28
N THR A 378 21.63 4.94 -7.94
CA THR A 378 20.30 5.41 -7.50
C THR A 378 19.53 4.28 -6.81
N SER A 379 18.99 4.58 -5.62
CA SER A 379 18.16 3.71 -4.77
C SER A 379 16.76 3.54 -5.36
N ALA A 380 16.34 2.32 -5.71
CA ALA A 380 15.05 2.07 -6.35
C ALA A 380 14.23 0.95 -5.71
N ASP A 381 12.91 1.15 -5.65
CA ASP A 381 11.92 0.12 -5.34
C ASP A 381 10.98 -0.06 -6.54
N PHE A 382 10.93 -1.29 -7.08
CA PHE A 382 10.20 -1.61 -8.30
C PHE A 382 8.86 -2.33 -8.04
N HIS A 383 8.44 -2.44 -6.78
CA HIS A 383 7.21 -3.13 -6.39
C HIS A 383 6.55 -2.46 -5.18
N LEU A 384 5.51 -1.65 -5.43
CA LEU A 384 4.82 -0.85 -4.41
C LEU A 384 3.32 -0.75 -4.65
N HIS A 385 2.55 -1.04 -3.61
CA HIS A 385 1.09 -0.99 -3.60
C HIS A 385 0.55 0.12 -2.69
N GLN A 386 -0.58 0.68 -3.09
CA GLN A 386 -1.29 1.74 -2.39
C GLN A 386 -2.81 1.57 -2.58
N VAL A 387 -3.61 2.48 -2.03
CA VAL A 387 -5.09 2.36 -2.00
C VAL A 387 -5.82 2.09 -3.35
N PRO A 388 -5.27 2.36 -4.55
CA PRO A 388 -5.86 1.88 -5.80
C PRO A 388 -5.67 0.37 -6.05
N SER A 389 -4.66 -0.29 -5.47
CA SER A 389 -4.57 -1.75 -5.50
C SER A 389 -5.75 -2.36 -4.75
N VAL A 390 -6.10 -3.59 -5.11
CA VAL A 390 -7.23 -4.30 -4.50
C VAL A 390 -6.95 -4.75 -3.05
N ASP A 391 -5.74 -4.60 -2.55
CA ASP A 391 -5.28 -5.27 -1.33
C ASP A 391 -4.30 -4.49 -0.45
N ALA A 392 -3.82 -3.33 -0.90
CA ALA A 392 -3.14 -2.33 -0.09
C ALA A 392 -4.12 -1.27 0.45
N ASP A 393 -3.73 -0.58 1.52
CA ASP A 393 -4.60 0.42 2.16
C ASP A 393 -3.95 1.70 2.67
N ILE A 394 -2.68 1.86 2.35
CA ILE A 394 -1.95 3.11 2.49
C ILE A 394 -2.43 4.16 1.47
N SER A 395 -2.72 5.37 1.94
CA SER A 395 -3.09 6.49 1.07
C SER A 395 -1.88 6.98 0.26
N LEU A 396 -2.12 7.58 -0.91
CA LEU A 396 -1.02 8.11 -1.75
C LEU A 396 -0.10 9.08 -0.96
N PRO A 397 -0.61 10.01 -0.12
CA PRO A 397 0.25 10.88 0.68
C PRO A 397 1.12 10.12 1.71
N ALA A 398 0.55 9.12 2.37
CA ALA A 398 1.30 8.29 3.32
C ALA A 398 2.35 7.41 2.62
N ARG A 399 2.03 6.89 1.43
CA ARG A 399 2.96 6.17 0.56
C ARG A 399 4.13 7.08 0.15
N VAL A 400 3.86 8.29 -0.32
CA VAL A 400 4.89 9.26 -0.71
C VAL A 400 5.81 9.64 0.47
N VAL A 401 5.23 9.94 1.64
CA VAL A 401 6.04 10.27 2.84
C VAL A 401 6.88 9.07 3.31
N SER A 402 6.33 7.85 3.30
CA SER A 402 7.10 6.66 3.69
C SER A 402 8.22 6.32 2.71
N ILE A 403 8.02 6.43 1.39
CA ILE A 403 9.09 6.27 0.37
C ILE A 403 10.26 7.22 0.66
N ALA A 404 9.96 8.50 0.89
CA ALA A 404 10.98 9.52 1.17
C ALA A 404 11.71 9.28 2.51
N ALA A 405 10.98 8.88 3.55
CA ALA A 405 11.54 8.56 4.87
C ALA A 405 12.46 7.31 4.85
N GLU A 406 12.23 6.37 3.93
CA GLU A 406 13.12 5.24 3.68
C GLU A 406 14.25 5.56 2.68
N GLY A 407 14.39 6.79 2.18
CA GLY A 407 15.48 7.17 1.26
C GLY A 407 15.45 6.42 -0.09
N VAL A 408 14.25 6.12 -0.60
CA VAL A 408 14.07 5.56 -1.95
C VAL A 408 14.05 6.71 -2.96
N GLU A 409 14.94 6.68 -3.94
CA GLU A 409 15.14 7.75 -4.93
C GLU A 409 14.32 7.53 -6.22
N ILE A 410 13.96 6.27 -6.53
CA ILE A 410 13.02 5.89 -7.59
C ILE A 410 11.98 4.91 -7.03
N ALA A 411 10.70 5.27 -7.10
CA ALA A 411 9.59 4.41 -6.69
C ALA A 411 8.66 4.12 -7.88
N VAL A 412 8.53 2.83 -8.24
CA VAL A 412 7.53 2.39 -9.23
C VAL A 412 6.24 2.02 -8.49
N ALA A 413 5.15 2.73 -8.78
CA ALA A 413 3.82 2.37 -8.31
C ALA A 413 3.25 1.24 -9.18
N THR A 414 2.98 0.09 -8.59
CA THR A 414 2.62 -1.15 -9.31
C THR A 414 1.31 -1.76 -8.78
N ASP A 415 0.30 -0.94 -8.51
CA ASP A 415 -1.00 -1.43 -8.04
C ASP A 415 -1.56 -2.53 -8.94
N HIS A 416 -2.23 -3.51 -8.34
CA HIS A 416 -2.91 -4.57 -9.08
C HIS A 416 -3.95 -4.00 -10.04
N TYR A 417 -3.79 -4.30 -11.35
CA TYR A 417 -4.71 -3.92 -12.44
C TYR A 417 -4.88 -2.41 -12.69
N VAL A 418 -4.20 -1.53 -11.95
CA VAL A 418 -4.39 -0.07 -12.01
C VAL A 418 -3.03 0.59 -12.21
N VAL A 419 -2.89 1.39 -13.27
CA VAL A 419 -1.69 2.23 -13.45
C VAL A 419 -1.91 3.49 -12.61
N THR A 420 -1.14 3.63 -11.54
CA THR A 420 -1.25 4.74 -10.58
C THR A 420 -0.06 5.68 -10.70
N ASP A 421 -0.30 6.99 -10.71
CA ASP A 421 0.75 8.01 -10.69
C ASP A 421 0.83 8.69 -9.32
N LEU A 422 1.98 8.55 -8.65
CA LEU A 422 2.28 9.22 -7.38
C LEU A 422 2.80 10.65 -7.57
N GLY A 423 3.15 11.05 -8.79
CA GLY A 423 3.75 12.35 -9.14
C GLY A 423 2.92 13.55 -8.67
N PRO A 424 1.63 13.66 -9.03
CA PRO A 424 0.77 14.75 -8.58
C PRO A 424 0.64 14.84 -7.05
N THR A 425 0.68 13.70 -6.35
CA THR A 425 0.67 13.68 -4.88
C THR A 425 2.00 14.17 -4.31
N ARG A 426 3.13 13.75 -4.87
CA ARG A 426 4.47 14.20 -4.48
C ARG A 426 4.63 15.71 -4.65
N GLU A 427 4.27 16.23 -5.81
CA GLU A 427 4.32 17.66 -6.13
C GLU A 427 3.44 18.50 -5.20
N ALA A 428 2.23 18.03 -4.88
CA ALA A 428 1.34 18.69 -3.93
C ALA A 428 1.95 18.76 -2.52
N LEU A 429 2.57 17.69 -2.03
CA LEU A 429 3.19 17.65 -0.70
C LEU A 429 4.46 18.51 -0.61
N LEU A 430 5.28 18.56 -1.68
CA LEU A 430 6.42 19.48 -1.78
C LEU A 430 5.96 20.94 -1.72
N LYS A 431 4.96 21.30 -2.55
CA LYS A 431 4.39 22.66 -2.58
C LYS A 431 3.77 23.10 -1.26
N GLN A 432 3.26 22.16 -0.47
CA GLN A 432 2.67 22.41 0.86
C GLN A 432 3.71 22.43 1.99
N GLY A 433 4.99 22.11 1.74
CA GLY A 433 6.01 21.97 2.79
C GLY A 433 5.79 20.77 3.72
N VAL A 434 4.96 19.79 3.31
CA VAL A 434 4.74 18.53 4.03
C VAL A 434 5.83 17.51 3.67
N LEU A 435 6.42 17.65 2.47
CA LEU A 435 7.59 16.91 2.02
C LEU A 435 8.73 17.89 1.71
N THR A 436 9.96 17.58 2.15
CA THR A 436 11.18 18.33 1.82
C THR A 436 12.16 17.52 0.97
N THR A 437 12.03 16.19 0.96
CA THR A 437 12.86 15.27 0.18
C THR A 437 12.12 14.84 -1.08
N ASP A 438 12.57 15.31 -2.25
CA ASP A 438 12.02 14.92 -3.56
C ASP A 438 12.64 13.59 -4.06
N PHE A 439 11.88 12.86 -4.89
CA PHE A 439 12.28 11.56 -5.46
C PHE A 439 11.48 11.27 -6.74
N GLN A 440 11.96 10.35 -7.57
CA GLN A 440 11.29 10.03 -8.84
C GLN A 440 10.16 9.01 -8.63
N THR A 441 8.98 9.32 -9.18
CA THR A 441 7.85 8.38 -9.24
C THR A 441 7.71 7.85 -10.66
N VAL A 442 7.48 6.55 -10.80
CA VAL A 442 7.28 5.88 -12.08
C VAL A 442 5.96 5.12 -12.04
N THR A 443 5.16 5.26 -13.09
CA THR A 443 3.91 4.53 -13.29
C THR A 443 4.18 3.10 -13.77
N GLY A 444 3.61 2.11 -13.09
CA GLY A 444 3.65 0.70 -13.47
C GLY A 444 2.33 0.01 -13.15
N CYS A 445 2.32 -1.32 -13.19
CA CYS A 445 1.18 -2.16 -12.82
C CYS A 445 1.68 -3.56 -12.48
N GLU A 446 1.20 -4.15 -11.38
CA GLU A 446 1.35 -5.58 -11.15
C GLU A 446 0.22 -6.34 -11.87
N VAL A 447 0.61 -7.07 -12.90
CA VAL A 447 -0.31 -7.82 -13.77
C VAL A 447 -0.55 -9.21 -13.18
N SER A 448 -1.49 -9.29 -12.24
CA SER A 448 -1.88 -10.56 -11.60
C SER A 448 -2.82 -11.38 -12.47
N THR A 449 -2.48 -12.64 -12.71
CA THR A 449 -3.23 -13.49 -13.65
C THR A 449 -4.57 -13.99 -13.08
N LEU A 450 -5.65 -13.87 -13.86
CA LEU A 450 -7.01 -14.31 -13.50
C LEU A 450 -7.57 -15.31 -14.51
N GLY A 451 -8.42 -16.23 -14.02
CA GLY A 451 -8.91 -17.36 -14.80
C GLY A 451 -7.84 -18.43 -14.93
N ASN A 452 -6.94 -18.28 -15.90
CA ASN A 452 -5.69 -19.06 -15.96
C ASN A 452 -4.66 -18.39 -15.04
N ARG A 453 -4.38 -19.00 -13.88
CA ARG A 453 -3.49 -18.43 -12.85
C ARG A 453 -2.10 -19.04 -12.96
N PHE A 454 -1.10 -18.21 -13.20
CA PHE A 454 0.27 -18.67 -13.39
C PHE A 454 1.36 -17.71 -12.90
N GLY A 455 1.02 -16.56 -12.30
CA GLY A 455 2.03 -15.59 -11.90
C GLY A 455 1.49 -14.18 -11.69
N HIS A 456 2.30 -13.36 -11.03
CA HIS A 456 2.24 -11.91 -11.08
C HIS A 456 3.49 -11.34 -11.79
N PHE A 457 3.32 -10.21 -12.45
CA PHE A 457 4.38 -9.59 -13.25
C PHE A 457 4.30 -8.06 -13.20
N ASN A 458 5.36 -7.37 -12.75
CA ASN A 458 5.40 -5.92 -12.87
C ASN A 458 5.76 -5.51 -14.30
N VAL A 459 5.00 -4.56 -14.84
CA VAL A 459 5.27 -3.92 -16.14
C VAL A 459 5.44 -2.42 -15.92
N PHE A 460 6.62 -1.89 -16.25
CA PHE A 460 6.93 -0.47 -16.08
C PHE A 460 8.00 0.05 -17.06
N PRO A 461 7.96 1.32 -17.49
CA PRO A 461 6.89 2.29 -17.22
C PRO A 461 5.63 2.00 -18.05
N LEU A 462 4.46 2.43 -17.58
CA LEU A 462 3.18 2.38 -18.31
C LEU A 462 2.51 3.75 -18.32
N THR A 463 1.78 4.09 -19.38
CA THR A 463 0.90 5.28 -19.38
C THR A 463 -0.48 4.91 -18.83
N LEU A 464 -1.17 5.88 -18.21
CA LEU A 464 -2.43 5.66 -17.47
C LEU A 464 -3.57 5.02 -18.29
N ASP A 465 -3.52 5.14 -19.62
CA ASP A 465 -4.50 4.56 -20.55
C ASP A 465 -4.21 3.09 -20.93
N LYS A 466 -3.00 2.59 -20.65
CA LYS A 466 -2.56 1.26 -21.09
C LYS A 466 -3.02 0.17 -20.15
N ASN A 467 -3.42 -0.95 -20.73
CA ASN A 467 -3.81 -2.16 -20.04
C ASN A 467 -2.99 -3.33 -20.60
N VAL A 468 -2.55 -4.24 -19.74
CA VAL A 468 -1.91 -5.51 -20.11
C VAL A 468 -2.92 -6.64 -19.97
N ALA A 469 -2.93 -7.61 -20.86
CA ALA A 469 -3.83 -8.75 -20.79
C ALA A 469 -3.55 -9.63 -19.56
N TYR A 470 -4.54 -9.79 -18.67
CA TYR A 470 -4.41 -10.54 -17.41
C TYR A 470 -5.50 -11.62 -17.19
N GLN A 471 -6.63 -11.53 -17.88
CA GLN A 471 -7.75 -12.47 -17.74
C GLN A 471 -7.70 -13.54 -18.84
N GLY A 472 -7.73 -14.82 -18.47
CA GLY A 472 -7.84 -15.95 -19.41
C GLY A 472 -6.67 -16.09 -20.39
N THR A 473 -5.54 -15.42 -20.13
CA THR A 473 -4.38 -15.33 -21.03
C THR A 473 -3.40 -16.50 -20.83
N THR A 474 -2.41 -16.60 -21.71
CA THR A 474 -1.21 -17.47 -21.58
C THR A 474 0.01 -16.59 -21.27
N PRO A 475 1.17 -17.16 -20.86
CA PRO A 475 2.38 -16.36 -20.66
C PRO A 475 2.77 -15.56 -21.90
N GLY A 476 2.90 -16.20 -23.07
CA GLY A 476 3.20 -15.50 -24.32
C GLY A 476 2.15 -14.45 -24.72
N GLY A 477 0.87 -14.67 -24.39
CA GLY A 477 -0.19 -13.67 -24.59
C GLY A 477 -0.05 -12.46 -23.67
N LEU A 478 0.25 -12.68 -22.38
CA LEU A 478 0.54 -11.62 -21.41
C LEU A 478 1.81 -10.85 -21.81
N PHE A 479 2.88 -11.56 -22.14
CA PHE A 479 4.20 -10.99 -22.44
C PHE A 479 4.12 -10.16 -23.72
N ALA A 480 3.52 -10.66 -24.80
CA ALA A 480 3.27 -9.88 -26.01
C ALA A 480 2.39 -8.64 -25.74
N SER A 481 1.38 -8.76 -24.87
CA SER A 481 0.57 -7.60 -24.45
C SER A 481 1.39 -6.59 -23.64
N ALA A 482 2.30 -7.03 -22.77
CA ALA A 482 3.18 -6.17 -21.98
C ALA A 482 4.19 -5.45 -22.89
N ARG A 483 4.81 -6.15 -23.84
CA ARG A 483 5.69 -5.57 -24.88
C ARG A 483 4.96 -4.54 -25.74
N LYS A 484 3.68 -4.77 -26.07
CA LYS A 484 2.85 -3.79 -26.80
C LYS A 484 2.53 -2.56 -25.94
N ALA A 485 2.29 -2.73 -24.65
CA ALA A 485 1.96 -1.65 -23.72
C ALA A 485 3.20 -0.81 -23.32
N SER A 486 4.36 -1.45 -23.19
CA SER A 486 5.65 -0.82 -22.87
C SER A 486 6.81 -1.45 -23.68
N PRO A 487 7.04 -1.01 -24.94
CA PRO A 487 8.03 -1.62 -25.84
C PRO A 487 9.49 -1.55 -25.36
N HIS A 488 9.79 -0.60 -24.47
CA HIS A 488 11.12 -0.42 -23.89
C HIS A 488 11.15 -0.62 -22.36
N GLY A 489 10.01 -0.97 -21.76
CA GLY A 489 9.91 -1.19 -20.31
C GLY A 489 10.52 -2.51 -19.84
N ILE A 490 10.52 -2.68 -18.53
CA ILE A 490 10.75 -3.95 -17.84
C ILE A 490 9.45 -4.74 -17.80
N LEU A 491 9.54 -6.03 -18.13
CA LEU A 491 8.63 -7.06 -17.66
C LEU A 491 9.37 -7.87 -16.60
N GLN A 492 8.91 -7.79 -15.35
CA GLN A 492 9.49 -8.49 -14.21
C GLN A 492 8.66 -9.73 -13.87
N VAL A 493 9.33 -10.82 -13.49
CA VAL A 493 8.68 -11.92 -12.75
C VAL A 493 8.76 -11.60 -11.25
N ASN A 494 7.61 -11.40 -10.61
CA ASN A 494 7.53 -11.14 -9.18
C ASN A 494 7.56 -12.45 -8.38
N HIS A 495 8.08 -12.40 -7.14
CA HIS A 495 8.06 -13.46 -6.13
C HIS A 495 7.90 -14.91 -6.67
N PRO A 496 8.90 -15.43 -7.41
CA PRO A 496 8.69 -16.53 -8.37
C PRO A 496 8.43 -17.91 -7.75
N ARG A 497 8.66 -18.10 -6.43
CA ARG A 497 8.51 -19.36 -5.70
C ARG A 497 7.53 -19.34 -4.50
N TRP A 498 6.53 -18.46 -4.49
CA TRP A 498 5.41 -18.60 -3.54
C TRP A 498 4.36 -19.60 -4.06
N ASP A 499 3.09 -19.41 -3.69
CA ASP A 499 1.97 -20.26 -4.11
C ASP A 499 1.89 -20.34 -5.65
N PRO A 500 1.69 -21.54 -6.24
CA PRO A 500 1.65 -21.72 -7.70
C PRO A 500 0.57 -20.87 -8.42
N ALA A 501 -0.46 -20.39 -7.73
CA ALA A 501 -1.46 -19.51 -8.33
C ALA A 501 -0.98 -18.06 -8.54
N ILE A 502 0.13 -17.66 -7.94
CA ILE A 502 0.69 -16.29 -8.02
C ILE A 502 2.17 -16.26 -8.43
N SER A 503 2.82 -17.42 -8.63
CA SER A 503 4.28 -17.51 -8.76
C SER A 503 4.70 -18.30 -9.99
N TYR A 504 5.44 -17.65 -10.91
CA TYR A 504 5.67 -18.20 -12.25
C TYR A 504 6.57 -19.44 -12.30
N PHE A 505 7.61 -19.51 -11.45
CA PHE A 505 8.51 -20.67 -11.45
C PHE A 505 7.83 -21.87 -10.77
N SER A 506 7.04 -21.65 -9.71
CA SER A 506 6.14 -22.65 -9.13
C SER A 506 5.05 -23.13 -10.11
N ALA A 507 4.48 -22.24 -10.93
CA ALA A 507 3.39 -22.58 -11.86
C ALA A 507 3.83 -23.48 -13.02
N TYR A 508 5.11 -23.39 -13.42
CA TYR A 508 5.69 -24.12 -14.56
C TYR A 508 6.69 -25.21 -14.16
N ASP A 509 6.73 -25.59 -12.87
CA ASP A 509 7.66 -26.57 -12.30
C ASP A 509 9.11 -26.30 -12.73
N VAL A 510 9.58 -25.05 -12.59
CA VAL A 510 10.99 -24.72 -12.90
C VAL A 510 11.89 -25.46 -11.91
N SER A 511 12.79 -26.26 -12.47
CA SER A 511 13.72 -27.13 -11.75
C SER A 511 14.68 -26.35 -10.86
N GLU A 512 14.74 -26.72 -9.59
CA GLU A 512 15.66 -26.16 -8.57
C GLU A 512 17.10 -26.64 -8.75
N THR A 513 17.39 -27.57 -9.68
CA THR A 513 18.75 -28.10 -9.92
C THR A 513 19.40 -27.58 -11.21
N ASP A 514 18.62 -27.15 -12.21
CA ASP A 514 19.17 -26.71 -13.50
C ASP A 514 18.39 -25.56 -14.16
N GLY A 515 17.33 -25.06 -13.54
CA GLY A 515 16.48 -23.98 -14.07
C GLY A 515 15.63 -24.37 -15.30
N ALA A 516 15.52 -25.65 -15.66
CA ALA A 516 14.63 -26.06 -16.75
C ALA A 516 13.15 -25.92 -16.36
N PRO A 517 12.27 -25.37 -17.23
CA PRO A 517 10.84 -25.43 -17.00
C PRO A 517 10.31 -26.86 -17.18
N GLY A 518 9.60 -27.38 -16.18
CA GLY A 518 8.99 -28.72 -16.21
C GLY A 518 7.68 -28.82 -17.00
N ARG A 519 7.00 -27.68 -17.28
CA ARG A 519 5.72 -27.65 -18.01
C ARG A 519 5.79 -26.92 -19.35
N ALA A 520 5.05 -27.45 -20.33
CA ALA A 520 4.86 -26.81 -21.62
C ALA A 520 4.10 -25.48 -21.50
N GLY A 521 4.37 -24.55 -22.41
CA GLY A 521 3.78 -23.20 -22.41
C GLY A 521 4.51 -22.17 -21.55
N TYR A 522 5.64 -22.54 -20.94
CA TYR A 522 6.57 -21.58 -20.33
C TYR A 522 7.16 -20.67 -21.42
N ASP A 523 6.98 -19.36 -21.25
CA ASP A 523 7.65 -18.32 -22.02
C ASP A 523 8.83 -17.71 -21.22
N GLY A 524 9.90 -17.36 -21.91
CA GLY A 524 11.13 -16.79 -21.36
C GLY A 524 11.38 -15.34 -21.74
N ASP A 525 10.47 -14.63 -22.42
CA ASP A 525 10.59 -13.21 -22.73
C ASP A 525 10.20 -12.32 -21.53
N PHE A 526 11.08 -12.24 -20.53
CA PHE A 526 11.02 -11.28 -19.44
C PHE A 526 12.42 -10.67 -19.18
N ASP A 527 12.48 -9.52 -18.51
CA ASP A 527 13.72 -8.75 -18.31
C ASP A 527 14.37 -9.02 -16.95
N THR A 528 13.55 -9.02 -15.89
CA THR A 528 14.02 -9.11 -14.50
C THR A 528 13.33 -10.24 -13.74
N ILE A 529 13.99 -10.70 -12.69
CA ILE A 529 13.42 -11.60 -11.68
C ILE A 529 13.55 -10.90 -10.34
N GLU A 530 12.44 -10.79 -9.61
CA GLU A 530 12.43 -10.35 -8.22
C GLU A 530 13.01 -11.48 -7.35
N VAL A 531 14.33 -11.43 -7.14
CA VAL A 531 15.08 -12.45 -6.40
C VAL A 531 14.95 -12.26 -4.89
N TYR A 532 14.66 -11.04 -4.45
CA TYR A 532 14.43 -10.71 -3.04
C TYR A 532 13.18 -9.83 -2.93
N ASN A 533 12.06 -10.43 -2.57
CA ASN A 533 10.82 -9.73 -2.21
C ASN A 533 10.81 -9.43 -0.69
N GLY A 534 10.19 -8.32 -0.28
CA GLY A 534 10.12 -7.91 1.14
C GLY A 534 9.44 -8.92 2.07
N ASP A 535 8.49 -9.73 1.58
CA ASP A 535 7.87 -10.76 2.42
C ASP A 535 8.85 -11.87 2.82
N ASP A 536 9.77 -12.21 1.92
CA ASP A 536 10.81 -13.22 2.13
C ASP A 536 11.95 -12.73 3.04
N ALA A 537 12.06 -11.41 3.27
CA ALA A 537 12.99 -10.82 4.24
C ALA A 537 12.82 -11.36 5.67
N ARG A 538 11.66 -11.98 5.97
CA ARG A 538 11.39 -12.72 7.21
C ARG A 538 12.38 -13.86 7.49
N ASP A 539 12.95 -14.49 6.46
CA ASP A 539 13.87 -15.63 6.55
C ASP A 539 14.67 -15.79 5.24
N LEU A 540 15.99 -15.61 5.29
CA LEU A 540 16.87 -15.78 4.11
C LEU A 540 16.79 -17.19 3.47
N LYS A 541 16.25 -18.20 4.15
CA LYS A 541 15.95 -19.51 3.53
C LYS A 541 14.91 -19.43 2.42
N ARG A 542 14.15 -18.34 2.31
CA ARG A 542 13.22 -18.06 1.21
C ARG A 542 13.87 -17.35 0.03
N VAL A 543 14.79 -16.42 0.33
CA VAL A 543 15.57 -15.66 -0.66
C VAL A 543 16.60 -16.56 -1.38
N LYS A 544 17.28 -17.46 -0.65
CA LYS A 544 18.39 -18.26 -1.19
C LYS A 544 17.99 -19.25 -2.30
N PRO A 545 16.84 -19.94 -2.27
CA PRO A 545 16.36 -20.72 -3.41
C PRO A 545 16.14 -19.89 -4.67
N VAL A 546 15.53 -18.70 -4.55
CA VAL A 546 15.30 -17.81 -5.70
C VAL A 546 16.60 -17.24 -6.26
N LEU A 547 17.59 -16.95 -5.38
CA LEU A 547 18.94 -16.62 -5.80
C LEU A 547 19.56 -17.75 -6.66
N LEU A 548 19.41 -19.01 -6.22
CA LEU A 548 19.90 -20.16 -6.99
C LEU A 548 19.16 -20.33 -8.31
N ASP A 549 17.84 -20.17 -8.37
CA ASP A 549 17.08 -20.20 -9.64
C ASP A 549 17.64 -19.20 -10.65
N TRP A 550 17.86 -17.96 -10.21
CA TRP A 550 18.40 -16.91 -11.06
C TRP A 550 19.82 -17.27 -11.55
N LEU A 551 20.68 -17.81 -10.67
CA LEU A 551 22.01 -18.28 -11.06
C LEU A 551 21.94 -19.44 -12.07
N HIS A 552 21.01 -20.40 -11.90
CA HIS A 552 20.74 -21.45 -12.90
C HIS A 552 20.31 -20.85 -14.24
N GLN A 553 19.39 -19.89 -14.24
CA GLN A 553 18.95 -19.22 -15.47
C GLN A 553 20.11 -18.50 -16.18
N LEU A 554 20.99 -17.81 -15.44
CA LEU A 554 22.22 -17.23 -15.99
C LEU A 554 23.16 -18.32 -16.57
N GLY A 555 23.25 -19.47 -15.91
CA GLY A 555 23.96 -20.66 -16.36
C GLY A 555 23.45 -21.22 -17.69
N ARG A 556 22.13 -21.18 -17.91
CA ARG A 556 21.45 -21.52 -19.17
C ARG A 556 21.65 -20.46 -20.28
N GLY A 557 22.57 -19.52 -20.09
CA GLY A 557 22.89 -18.47 -21.06
C GLY A 557 21.92 -17.27 -21.03
N LYS A 558 20.96 -17.22 -20.10
CA LYS A 558 20.06 -16.08 -19.97
C LYS A 558 20.80 -14.84 -19.44
N ARG A 559 20.12 -13.69 -19.52
CA ARG A 559 20.60 -12.38 -19.07
C ARG A 559 19.59 -11.66 -18.18
N TYR A 560 18.71 -12.41 -17.54
CA TYR A 560 17.73 -11.85 -16.60
C TYR A 560 18.44 -11.14 -15.46
N VAL A 561 17.97 -9.94 -15.14
CA VAL A 561 18.57 -9.09 -14.13
C VAL A 561 17.86 -9.32 -12.80
N ALA A 562 18.62 -9.60 -11.74
CA ALA A 562 18.04 -9.72 -10.42
C ALA A 562 17.65 -8.34 -9.89
N THR A 563 16.45 -8.25 -9.33
CA THR A 563 15.94 -7.12 -8.57
C THR A 563 15.56 -7.58 -7.16
N GLY A 564 15.45 -6.62 -6.26
CA GLY A 564 14.69 -6.76 -5.03
C GLY A 564 13.91 -5.49 -4.75
N SER A 565 12.72 -5.69 -4.21
CA SER A 565 11.68 -4.66 -4.03
C SER A 565 10.85 -5.00 -2.79
N SER A 566 10.19 -4.00 -2.20
CA SER A 566 9.54 -4.19 -0.90
C SER A 566 8.25 -4.98 -0.97
N ASP A 567 7.51 -4.87 -2.08
CA ASP A 567 6.13 -5.34 -2.18
C ASP A 567 5.27 -4.74 -1.05
N SER A 568 5.53 -3.45 -0.75
CA SER A 568 4.92 -2.76 0.37
C SER A 568 3.43 -2.53 0.13
N HIS A 569 2.61 -2.91 1.10
CA HIS A 569 1.15 -2.72 1.07
C HIS A 569 0.64 -1.76 2.16
N LYS A 570 1.44 -1.52 3.22
CA LYS A 570 1.08 -0.71 4.39
C LYS A 570 2.28 0.06 4.93
N LEU A 571 1.99 1.00 5.84
CA LEU A 571 3.00 1.61 6.70
C LEU A 571 3.60 0.62 7.72
N GLY A 572 2.75 -0.16 8.41
CA GLY A 572 3.20 -1.11 9.45
C GLY A 572 3.59 -2.52 8.95
N ILE A 573 3.50 -2.79 7.64
CA ILE A 573 3.76 -4.11 7.05
C ILE A 573 4.49 -3.92 5.72
N LEU A 574 5.73 -4.43 5.67
CA LEU A 574 6.64 -4.33 4.52
C LEU A 574 7.06 -2.87 4.28
N ASP A 575 8.19 -2.47 4.85
CA ASP A 575 8.75 -1.12 4.71
C ASP A 575 9.15 -0.85 3.24
N PRO A 576 8.79 0.32 2.65
CA PRO A 576 9.16 0.61 1.26
C PRO A 576 10.70 0.65 1.08
N GLY A 577 11.18 0.12 -0.05
CA GLY A 577 12.60 -0.08 -0.30
C GLY A 577 13.28 -1.08 0.64
N LEU A 578 12.55 -2.02 1.25
CA LEU A 578 13.12 -3.13 2.02
C LEU A 578 12.66 -4.50 1.47
N PRO A 579 13.49 -5.19 0.66
CA PRO A 579 14.75 -4.72 0.07
C PRO A 579 14.53 -3.69 -1.05
N ARG A 580 15.65 -3.12 -1.53
CA ARG A 580 15.71 -2.23 -2.68
C ARG A 580 16.75 -2.70 -3.69
N THR A 581 16.67 -2.16 -4.90
CA THR A 581 17.68 -2.31 -5.95
C THR A 581 18.40 -0.98 -6.16
N PHE A 582 19.72 -0.94 -5.94
CA PHE A 582 20.54 0.16 -6.44
C PHE A 582 20.84 -0.07 -7.93
N VAL A 583 20.63 0.95 -8.77
CA VAL A 583 20.95 0.92 -10.20
C VAL A 583 22.01 1.95 -10.53
N ARG A 584 23.07 1.55 -11.24
CA ARG A 584 24.11 2.47 -11.72
C ARG A 584 23.64 3.20 -13.00
N CYS A 585 22.73 4.16 -12.83
CA CYS A 585 22.03 4.83 -13.93
C CYS A 585 22.97 5.59 -14.87
N ARG A 586 23.98 6.25 -14.30
CA ARG A 586 24.98 7.06 -15.00
C ARG A 586 26.27 7.13 -14.19
N ASP A 587 27.36 7.59 -14.79
CA ASP A 587 28.57 7.93 -14.05
C ASP A 587 28.44 9.37 -13.52
N ALA A 588 28.36 9.53 -12.20
CA ALA A 588 28.30 10.84 -11.54
C ALA A 588 29.29 10.93 -10.36
N LYS A 589 29.56 12.16 -9.91
CA LYS A 589 30.57 12.46 -8.88
C LYS A 589 29.97 12.57 -7.48
N THR A 590 28.67 12.85 -7.36
CA THR A 590 27.99 13.04 -6.08
C THR A 590 26.58 12.47 -6.08
N ASP A 591 26.11 12.00 -4.93
CA ASP A 591 24.75 11.45 -4.77
C ASP A 591 23.65 12.46 -5.18
N ALA A 592 23.90 13.76 -4.96
CA ALA A 592 22.98 14.85 -5.35
C ALA A 592 22.92 15.10 -6.87
N GLU A 593 23.93 14.65 -7.62
CA GLU A 593 23.83 14.51 -9.08
C GLU A 593 22.98 13.28 -9.42
N ASP A 594 23.20 12.12 -8.80
CA ASP A 594 22.51 10.86 -9.15
C ASP A 594 21.00 10.86 -8.93
N ALA A 595 20.50 11.53 -7.89
CA ALA A 595 19.07 11.71 -7.67
C ALA A 595 18.34 12.36 -8.88
N LYS A 596 19.09 13.07 -9.74
CA LYS A 596 18.61 13.76 -10.96
C LYS A 596 18.84 12.95 -12.25
N ALA A 597 19.23 11.68 -12.17
CA ALA A 597 19.42 10.83 -13.33
C ALA A 597 18.07 10.54 -14.02
N PRO A 598 17.88 10.87 -15.31
CA PRO A 598 16.64 10.56 -16.02
C PRO A 598 16.30 9.07 -15.99
N PHE A 599 15.03 8.72 -15.76
CA PHE A 599 14.61 7.33 -15.57
C PHE A 599 14.88 6.42 -16.77
N ASP A 600 14.93 6.94 -18.00
CA ASP A 600 15.32 6.18 -19.19
C ASP A 600 16.78 5.68 -19.13
N GLN A 601 17.68 6.46 -18.51
CA GLN A 601 19.07 6.06 -18.25
C GLN A 601 19.11 4.94 -17.20
N CYS A 602 18.33 5.06 -16.14
CA CYS A 602 18.16 4.00 -15.13
C CYS A 602 17.58 2.72 -15.73
N LEU A 603 16.53 2.81 -16.53
CA LEU A 603 15.88 1.71 -17.24
C LEU A 603 16.87 0.98 -18.16
N LYS A 604 17.67 1.73 -18.92
CA LYS A 604 18.75 1.20 -19.78
C LYS A 604 19.85 0.53 -18.97
N ALA A 605 20.28 1.12 -17.85
CA ALA A 605 21.29 0.55 -16.95
C ALA A 605 20.79 -0.74 -16.27
N LEU A 606 19.52 -0.77 -15.85
CA LEU A 606 18.87 -1.93 -15.28
C LEU A 606 18.81 -3.08 -16.30
N LYS A 607 18.36 -2.84 -17.54
CA LYS A 607 18.42 -3.84 -18.64
C LYS A 607 19.83 -4.34 -18.95
N GLN A 608 20.87 -3.58 -18.62
CA GLN A 608 22.28 -3.97 -18.76
C GLN A 608 22.82 -4.76 -17.54
N GLY A 609 22.00 -5.01 -16.52
CA GLY A 609 22.43 -5.70 -15.30
C GLY A 609 23.32 -4.85 -14.38
N LYS A 610 23.35 -3.53 -14.57
CA LYS A 610 24.13 -2.60 -13.73
C LYS A 610 23.41 -2.31 -12.41
N ALA A 611 23.11 -3.36 -11.65
CA ALA A 611 22.26 -3.30 -10.47
C ALA A 611 22.80 -4.16 -9.32
N GLN A 612 22.44 -3.82 -8.09
CA GLN A 612 22.69 -4.63 -6.89
C GLN A 612 21.49 -4.55 -5.95
N ILE A 613 21.21 -5.63 -5.25
CA ILE A 613 20.04 -5.80 -4.39
C ILE A 613 20.49 -5.67 -2.95
N THR A 614 19.72 -5.01 -2.08
CA THR A 614 20.12 -4.82 -0.69
C THR A 614 18.96 -4.56 0.28
N SER A 615 19.10 -5.07 1.51
CA SER A 615 18.40 -4.61 2.72
C SER A 615 19.34 -3.87 3.70
N GLY A 616 20.54 -3.46 3.27
CA GLY A 616 21.51 -2.74 4.11
C GLY A 616 22.95 -2.71 3.58
N PRO A 617 23.57 -3.83 3.12
CA PRO A 617 24.93 -3.81 2.60
C PRO A 617 25.04 -3.14 1.22
N PHE A 618 25.99 -2.24 1.04
CA PHE A 618 26.40 -1.68 -0.26
C PHE A 618 27.72 -2.31 -0.70
N ILE A 619 27.80 -2.75 -1.96
CA ILE A 619 28.90 -3.59 -2.47
C ILE A 619 29.51 -2.99 -3.74
N ASP A 620 30.64 -2.30 -3.63
CA ASP A 620 31.42 -1.91 -4.82
C ASP A 620 32.39 -3.02 -5.21
N ALA A 621 32.06 -3.76 -6.26
CA ALA A 621 32.82 -4.92 -6.76
C ALA A 621 33.26 -4.71 -8.21
N LYS A 622 34.55 -4.89 -8.50
CA LYS A 622 35.12 -4.72 -9.85
C LYS A 622 36.17 -5.80 -10.18
N VAL A 623 36.15 -6.31 -11.40
CA VAL A 623 37.22 -7.14 -11.97
C VAL A 623 37.79 -6.41 -13.18
N LEU A 624 39.08 -6.04 -13.15
CA LEU A 624 39.72 -5.23 -14.20
C LEU A 624 38.93 -3.94 -14.54
N GLY A 625 38.45 -3.25 -13.51
CA GLY A 625 37.62 -2.05 -13.63
C GLY A 625 36.17 -2.28 -14.09
N LYS A 626 35.74 -3.54 -14.31
CA LYS A 626 34.38 -3.90 -14.74
C LYS A 626 33.52 -4.36 -13.57
N GLY A 627 32.39 -3.67 -13.38
CA GLY A 627 31.43 -3.95 -12.31
C GLY A 627 30.24 -4.79 -12.74
N PRO A 628 29.16 -4.84 -11.92
CA PRO A 628 27.93 -5.57 -12.22
C PRO A 628 27.34 -5.21 -13.59
N GLY A 629 26.91 -6.23 -14.33
CA GLY A 629 26.38 -6.13 -15.70
C GLY A 629 27.46 -6.11 -16.79
N GLU A 630 28.70 -5.73 -16.46
CA GLU A 630 29.78 -5.63 -17.43
C GLU A 630 30.55 -6.96 -17.61
N THR A 631 31.38 -7.03 -18.66
CA THR A 631 32.24 -8.19 -18.94
C THR A 631 33.72 -7.86 -18.78
N ALA A 632 34.37 -8.47 -17.79
CA ALA A 632 35.83 -8.50 -17.66
C ALA A 632 36.43 -9.58 -18.58
N ARG A 633 37.59 -9.30 -19.16
CA ARG A 633 38.35 -10.25 -19.99
C ARG A 633 39.66 -10.62 -19.32
N ILE A 634 39.77 -11.87 -18.87
CA ILE A 634 40.90 -12.35 -18.05
C ILE A 634 41.81 -13.26 -18.88
N LYS A 635 43.10 -13.34 -18.51
CA LYS A 635 44.05 -14.30 -19.11
C LYS A 635 44.07 -15.58 -18.26
N GLY A 636 43.74 -16.72 -18.85
CA GLY A 636 43.62 -17.98 -18.10
C GLY A 636 42.47 -17.97 -17.09
N LYS A 637 42.64 -18.64 -15.94
CA LYS A 637 41.57 -18.87 -14.95
C LYS A 637 41.60 -17.94 -13.73
N SER A 638 42.70 -17.24 -13.48
CA SER A 638 42.89 -16.42 -12.28
C SER A 638 42.59 -14.94 -12.57
N PHE A 639 42.03 -14.25 -11.59
CA PHE A 639 41.68 -12.84 -11.70
C PHE A 639 41.72 -12.16 -10.32
N GLU A 640 41.85 -10.83 -10.33
CA GLU A 640 41.73 -10.02 -9.13
C GLU A 640 40.34 -9.37 -9.07
N LEU A 641 39.67 -9.53 -7.93
CA LEU A 641 38.45 -8.83 -7.57
C LEU A 641 38.80 -7.69 -6.60
N GLU A 642 38.64 -6.46 -7.05
CA GLU A 642 38.65 -5.27 -6.20
C GLU A 642 37.27 -5.14 -5.53
N LEU A 643 37.24 -4.99 -4.21
CA LEU A 643 36.00 -5.04 -3.46
C LEU A 643 36.00 -4.09 -2.25
N THR A 644 34.93 -3.33 -2.12
CA THR A 644 34.55 -2.61 -0.89
C THR A 644 33.14 -3.02 -0.48
N VAL A 645 32.94 -3.35 0.80
CA VAL A 645 31.62 -3.55 1.42
C VAL A 645 31.41 -2.46 2.45
N GLN A 646 30.26 -1.78 2.40
CA GLN A 646 29.91 -0.66 3.27
C GLN A 646 28.48 -0.80 3.80
N ALA A 647 28.18 -0.19 4.94
CA ALA A 647 26.82 0.02 5.45
C ALA A 647 26.83 1.13 6.51
N ALA A 648 25.71 1.81 6.74
CA ALA A 648 25.61 2.77 7.84
C ALA A 648 25.95 2.12 9.20
N PRO A 649 26.52 2.84 10.20
CA PRO A 649 27.06 2.23 11.42
C PRO A 649 26.07 1.43 12.27
N TRP A 650 24.77 1.69 12.11
CA TRP A 650 23.68 0.99 12.79
C TRP A 650 23.26 -0.32 12.09
N ILE A 651 23.75 -0.58 10.87
CA ILE A 651 23.46 -1.77 10.06
C ILE A 651 24.54 -2.83 10.25
N ASP A 652 24.11 -4.03 10.66
CA ASP A 652 24.95 -5.19 10.90
C ASP A 652 25.37 -5.87 9.57
N VAL A 653 26.65 -5.85 9.24
CA VAL A 653 27.23 -6.65 8.14
C VAL A 653 28.51 -7.28 8.65
N SER A 654 28.65 -8.60 8.55
CA SER A 654 29.76 -9.34 9.19
C SER A 654 30.35 -10.46 8.32
N GLN A 655 29.77 -10.70 7.15
CA GLN A 655 30.16 -11.80 6.26
C GLN A 655 30.15 -11.36 4.79
N LEU A 656 31.05 -11.96 4.02
CA LEU A 656 31.25 -11.78 2.58
C LEU A 656 31.40 -13.15 1.93
N GLU A 657 30.68 -13.37 0.83
CA GLU A 657 30.83 -14.53 -0.05
C GLU A 657 31.04 -14.09 -1.50
N VAL A 658 31.77 -14.89 -2.28
CA VAL A 658 31.79 -14.77 -3.75
C VAL A 658 31.35 -16.09 -4.35
N LEU A 659 30.27 -16.04 -5.12
CA LEU A 659 29.66 -17.19 -5.81
C LEU A 659 30.05 -17.15 -7.31
N ALA A 660 30.16 -18.31 -7.96
CA ALA A 660 30.55 -18.40 -9.36
C ALA A 660 29.79 -19.49 -10.15
N GLY A 661 29.24 -19.11 -11.31
CA GLY A 661 28.52 -20.02 -12.21
C GLY A 661 27.12 -20.44 -11.72
N ALA A 662 26.50 -21.36 -12.48
CA ALA A 662 25.11 -21.77 -12.33
C ALA A 662 24.77 -22.28 -10.92
N GLU A 663 25.55 -23.24 -10.43
CA GLU A 663 25.41 -23.89 -9.11
C GLU A 663 25.66 -22.97 -7.90
N GLY A 664 25.88 -21.66 -8.13
CA GLY A 664 26.23 -20.71 -7.07
C GLY A 664 27.50 -21.10 -6.29
N LYS A 665 28.47 -21.75 -6.94
CA LYS A 665 29.65 -22.31 -6.24
C LYS A 665 30.41 -21.21 -5.49
N ARG A 666 30.43 -21.29 -4.16
CA ARG A 666 31.18 -20.36 -3.30
C ARG A 666 32.69 -20.57 -3.49
N ILE A 667 33.34 -19.59 -4.11
CA ILE A 667 34.79 -19.56 -4.37
C ILE A 667 35.58 -18.73 -3.35
N HIS A 668 34.88 -17.92 -2.55
CA HIS A 668 35.45 -17.20 -1.41
C HIS A 668 34.41 -17.06 -0.30
N PHE A 669 34.87 -17.13 0.94
CA PHE A 669 34.09 -16.84 2.15
C PHE A 669 34.98 -16.17 3.18
N GLN A 670 34.52 -15.06 3.76
CA GLN A 670 35.20 -14.38 4.84
C GLN A 670 34.20 -13.81 5.85
N THR A 671 34.54 -13.88 7.13
CA THR A 671 33.88 -13.09 8.18
C THR A 671 34.81 -11.99 8.67
N PHE A 672 34.22 -10.90 9.16
CA PHE A 672 34.95 -9.75 9.71
C PHE A 672 34.22 -9.20 10.94
N LYS A 673 35.00 -8.69 11.90
CA LYS A 673 34.47 -8.01 13.07
C LYS A 673 34.11 -6.57 12.68
N GLN A 674 32.94 -6.10 13.11
CA GLN A 674 32.55 -4.70 12.93
C GLN A 674 33.29 -3.81 13.94
N THR A 675 33.98 -2.80 13.42
CA THR A 675 34.43 -1.66 14.21
C THR A 675 33.24 -0.74 14.45
N ARG A 676 32.95 -0.43 15.72
CA ARG A 676 31.86 0.48 16.12
C ARG A 676 32.02 1.84 15.43
N GLY A 677 30.95 2.35 14.83
CA GLY A 677 30.97 3.66 14.14
C GLY A 677 31.54 3.62 12.71
N SER A 678 32.12 2.50 12.26
CA SER A 678 32.63 2.41 10.89
C SER A 678 31.49 2.39 9.86
N VAL A 679 31.75 2.92 8.67
CA VAL A 679 30.92 2.71 7.47
C VAL A 679 31.49 1.59 6.60
N GLU A 680 32.82 1.54 6.49
CA GLU A 680 33.51 0.45 5.81
C GLU A 680 33.45 -0.85 6.64
N ARG A 681 33.15 -1.95 5.97
CA ARG A 681 33.04 -3.31 6.54
C ARG A 681 34.17 -4.20 6.05
N PHE A 682 34.52 -4.03 4.77
CA PHE A 682 35.64 -4.68 4.11
C PHE A 682 36.15 -3.78 2.99
N ARG A 683 37.48 -3.74 2.80
CA ARG A 683 38.13 -3.21 1.59
C ARG A 683 39.32 -4.10 1.28
N GLY A 684 39.45 -4.53 0.03
CA GLY A 684 40.58 -5.36 -0.36
C GLY A 684 40.59 -5.78 -1.83
N LYS A 685 41.66 -6.46 -2.19
CA LYS A 685 41.86 -7.16 -3.47
C LYS A 685 41.89 -8.66 -3.18
N LEU A 686 41.02 -9.42 -3.84
CA LEU A 686 40.95 -10.88 -3.71
C LEU A 686 41.45 -11.52 -5.00
N THR A 687 42.54 -12.28 -4.93
CA THR A 687 42.98 -13.13 -6.05
C THR A 687 42.17 -14.41 -6.03
N LEU A 688 41.34 -14.61 -7.06
CA LEU A 688 40.40 -15.73 -7.17
C LEU A 688 40.68 -16.54 -8.44
N SER A 689 40.14 -17.76 -8.50
CA SER A 689 40.16 -18.61 -9.70
C SER A 689 38.75 -18.97 -10.12
N LEU A 690 38.43 -18.76 -11.39
CA LEU A 690 37.14 -19.09 -11.99
C LEU A 690 37.01 -20.62 -12.12
N PRO A 691 35.94 -21.25 -11.59
CA PRO A 691 35.71 -22.68 -11.78
C PRO A 691 35.47 -23.03 -13.25
N LYS A 692 35.82 -24.26 -13.66
CA LYS A 692 35.52 -24.76 -15.00
C LYS A 692 34.00 -24.71 -15.24
N GLY A 693 33.58 -24.10 -16.34
CA GLY A 693 32.16 -23.93 -16.71
C GLY A 693 31.49 -22.66 -16.16
N SER A 694 32.08 -21.97 -15.17
CA SER A 694 31.58 -20.67 -14.72
C SER A 694 31.95 -19.57 -15.71
N SER A 695 31.04 -18.63 -15.98
CA SER A 695 31.27 -17.48 -16.85
C SER A 695 30.93 -16.13 -16.20
N PHE A 696 30.69 -16.13 -14.89
CA PHE A 696 30.35 -14.95 -14.09
C PHE A 696 30.64 -15.19 -12.62
N ILE A 697 30.71 -14.11 -11.86
CA ILE A 697 30.70 -14.11 -10.39
C ILE A 697 29.61 -13.18 -9.84
N VAL A 698 29.13 -13.49 -8.64
CA VAL A 698 28.22 -12.65 -7.84
C VAL A 698 28.85 -12.48 -6.45
N VAL A 699 28.86 -11.26 -5.94
CA VAL A 699 29.33 -10.95 -4.58
C VAL A 699 28.12 -10.82 -3.66
N VAL A 700 28.17 -11.46 -2.49
CA VAL A 700 27.11 -11.46 -1.48
C VAL A 700 27.68 -10.94 -0.16
N ALA A 701 26.96 -10.04 0.52
CA ALA A 701 27.28 -9.58 1.86
C ALA A 701 26.08 -9.78 2.78
N GLN A 702 26.32 -10.23 4.02
CA GLN A 702 25.24 -10.46 4.99
C GLN A 702 25.63 -10.10 6.43
N GLY A 703 24.60 -9.74 7.19
CA GLY A 703 24.63 -9.58 8.64
C GLY A 703 24.21 -10.83 9.39
N SER A 704 24.03 -10.63 10.69
CA SER A 704 23.71 -11.62 11.71
C SER A 704 22.71 -11.12 12.75
N ARG A 705 22.58 -9.79 12.90
CA ARG A 705 21.57 -9.11 13.73
C ARG A 705 20.52 -8.47 12.84
N GLY A 706 19.25 -8.54 13.26
CA GLY A 706 18.13 -7.92 12.57
C GLY A 706 18.24 -6.39 12.53
N LEU A 707 17.64 -5.78 11.50
CA LEU A 707 17.48 -4.33 11.43
C LEU A 707 16.54 -3.86 12.55
N PRO A 708 16.91 -2.82 13.33
CA PRO A 708 16.09 -2.38 14.46
C PRO A 708 14.85 -1.59 14.03
N ASN A 709 14.88 -0.95 12.86
CA ASN A 709 13.90 0.04 12.39
C ASN A 709 12.85 -0.52 11.42
N VAL A 710 12.63 -1.84 11.35
CA VAL A 710 11.77 -2.46 10.33
C VAL A 710 10.58 -3.19 10.95
N SER A 711 9.50 -3.31 10.17
CA SER A 711 8.25 -4.02 10.55
C SER A 711 8.46 -5.51 10.84
N ARG A 712 9.50 -6.13 10.27
CA ARG A 712 9.89 -7.53 10.49
C ARG A 712 11.20 -7.60 11.28
N GLU A 713 11.11 -7.63 12.61
CA GLU A 713 12.25 -7.58 13.54
C GLU A 713 13.39 -8.60 13.28
N TYR A 714 13.10 -9.68 12.53
CA TYR A 714 14.07 -10.72 12.17
C TYR A 714 14.78 -10.49 10.82
N THR A 715 14.42 -9.45 10.06
CA THR A 715 15.08 -9.13 8.78
C THR A 715 16.54 -8.77 9.02
N VAL A 716 17.44 -9.68 8.67
CA VAL A 716 18.88 -9.43 8.69
C VAL A 716 19.32 -8.66 7.43
N PRO A 717 20.34 -7.79 7.54
CA PRO A 717 20.92 -7.14 6.36
C PRO A 717 21.49 -8.19 5.40
N PHE A 718 21.07 -8.14 4.15
CA PHE A 718 21.49 -9.05 3.09
C PHE A 718 21.54 -8.27 1.77
N GLY A 719 22.58 -8.47 0.98
CA GLY A 719 22.70 -7.83 -0.32
C GLY A 719 23.63 -8.59 -1.25
N PHE A 720 23.42 -8.44 -2.54
CA PHE A 720 24.21 -9.11 -3.57
C PHE A 720 24.22 -8.32 -4.89
N THR A 721 25.28 -8.49 -5.67
CA THR A 721 25.42 -7.84 -6.98
C THR A 721 24.72 -8.62 -8.09
N ASN A 722 24.31 -7.96 -9.17
CA ASN A 722 24.17 -8.66 -10.45
C ASN A 722 25.54 -9.20 -10.93
N PRO A 723 25.58 -10.15 -11.88
CA PRO A 723 26.81 -10.80 -12.31
C PRO A 723 27.85 -9.81 -12.85
N ILE A 724 29.10 -9.98 -12.43
CA ILE A 724 30.25 -9.53 -13.21
C ILE A 724 30.58 -10.68 -14.17
N TRP A 725 30.41 -10.47 -15.46
CA TRP A 725 30.67 -11.50 -16.47
C TRP A 725 32.17 -11.66 -16.68
N ILE A 726 32.65 -12.89 -16.73
CA ILE A 726 34.07 -13.20 -16.90
C ILE A 726 34.24 -13.99 -18.19
N LYS A 727 34.97 -13.42 -19.15
CA LYS A 727 35.42 -14.12 -20.36
C LYS A 727 36.91 -14.41 -20.24
N SER A 728 37.27 -15.69 -20.10
CA SER A 728 38.66 -16.11 -20.26
C SER A 728 39.07 -15.98 -21.73
N GLY A 729 40.25 -15.42 -21.98
CA GLY A 729 40.93 -15.51 -23.26
C GLY A 729 41.80 -16.75 -23.29
N GLY A 730 41.36 -17.75 -24.04
CA GLY A 730 42.01 -19.04 -24.28
C GLY A 730 41.21 -19.81 -25.32
#